data_AF-A0A1G2CYZ3-F1
#
_entry.id   AF-A0A1G2CYZ3-F1
#
_cell.length_a   1.000
_cell.length_b   1.000
_cell.length_c   1.000
_cell.angle_alpha   90.00
_cell.angle_beta   90.00
_cell.angle_gamma   90.00
#
_symmetry.space_group_name_H-M   'P 1'
#
loop_
_entity.id
_entity.type
_entity.pdbx_description
1 polymer ?
#
loop_
_entity_poly.entity_id
_entity_poly.type
_entity_poly.pdbx_seq_one_letter_code
_entity_poly.pdbx_strand_id
1 'polypeptide(L)'
;MRNTAQHFVKNIFTHPSFLSVFFLASLLLTTPYSPFTVFAAGNQFTIGVTVTSDAIPPSIPTNLTATAISSSQIDCSWTASTDNVAIGGYVVRRGGVAVATTTLTTFSDTGLVASTLYGYTVEAFDTSSNYSGESAGASATTNAGGGGGPPPPPDITPPSIGSLDPTNGASGISPTTTLQIAFSENVIVTAGTIYVKRQSDAVVVDAIPSNGAQVSVLGALVTITLSAPLSSATQYYVEVTLNAFTDGAGNPFAGISGSGTWSFTTHDDVSPIILSVVATTTYTTATINFVTNENALGTLSWGTTTAYSDGSASEIGYGLPHAIGIGDLATSTLYYFHIVVKDPSNNMSVAHTGTFMTQTPPPPPDTTPPANPSGFFASPSLTSVSLSWINPSDLDFQAVRILRRTTGYPANHTDGVLVYDGGAQSFVDTGRATGTLYYYTAFARDAALNYSSGSIVSATTDSGLPPPPPPPPPATCLDGIMNQDETGIDTGGVCSTPPPPPPTPGGIGSDTTPPSSPPTGGATSTPIFPPITSTTSGPFVNFPATGTPSAEILAITLDDFVFTQVGVGTPDVILVQKRGVTRTNGEKNVRVSISYDKLPDVLKTIAITVADPNQNNKESSYLLGVNATKTAYEGVVPVFVEDGKYPFTINIVDHENRGIARISGVLDVYFPLKLPTMIPPAIAEAVNQAIEIIQAPVQNISPYAVPVGVAVGTGQAVLLATNVGSVYDVYLLILKFIGLLTGLFRRKRHEPWGVVYDSVTKRPLDPAYVIAQVRDTENSTGEAITDLDGRYGFLLNPGEYTIVANKTHYKFPSDKLRGRVRDEFYENLYFGDPFQVREGGTVTYNIPLDPVEFDWNEYAKNQEKVFQVYSKNANIRMWIFNIVFYIGLAFSVLTLFLSPSLLDALVVAIYLGIIGFQVFWGVTHKVTRVINKLTGNPMPFALIKVWLPGLDTVVKKTVADASGKFYFLISPGTYYITIEEKLPDGSYHEVLHTKDMALPKGVVKEDFLI
;
A
#
# COMPACT_ATOMS: atom_id res chain seq x y z
N MET A 1 -43.12 12.95 5.43
CA MET A 1 -42.09 13.57 4.56
C MET A 1 -42.80 14.35 3.45
N ARG A 2 -43.04 15.67 3.63
CA ARG A 2 -43.59 16.52 2.55
C ARG A 2 -43.11 17.98 2.58
N ASN A 3 -42.83 18.56 3.76
CA ASN A 3 -42.45 19.98 3.86
C ASN A 3 -40.95 20.28 3.70
N THR A 4 -40.07 19.27 3.69
CA THR A 4 -38.61 19.46 3.56
C THR A 4 -38.16 19.78 2.11
N ALA A 5 -39.04 19.62 1.12
CA ALA A 5 -38.70 19.81 -0.29
C ALA A 5 -38.68 21.29 -0.75
N GLN A 6 -39.36 22.20 -0.04
CA GLN A 6 -39.54 23.58 -0.50
C GLN A 6 -38.42 24.56 -0.11
N HIS A 7 -37.48 24.17 0.75
CA HIS A 7 -36.41 25.06 1.23
C HIS A 7 -35.06 24.92 0.50
N PHE A 8 -34.88 23.93 -0.38
CA PHE A 8 -33.59 23.64 -1.01
C PHE A 8 -33.42 24.23 -2.43
N VAL A 9 -34.45 24.89 -2.98
CA VAL A 9 -34.52 25.30 -4.40
C VAL A 9 -33.94 26.71 -4.66
N LYS A 10 -33.35 27.39 -3.65
CA LYS A 10 -33.03 28.83 -3.75
C LYS A 10 -31.55 29.26 -3.68
N ASN A 11 -30.60 28.35 -3.43
CA ASN A 11 -29.20 28.71 -3.11
C ASN A 11 -28.11 28.14 -4.04
N ILE A 12 -28.43 27.68 -5.27
CA ILE A 12 -27.44 27.18 -6.25
C ILE A 12 -27.57 27.90 -7.60
N PHE A 13 -27.73 29.23 -7.58
CA PHE A 13 -27.80 30.06 -8.80
C PHE A 13 -27.08 31.42 -8.69
N THR A 14 -26.03 31.50 -7.87
CA THR A 14 -25.14 32.67 -7.79
C THR A 14 -23.68 32.27 -7.51
N HIS A 15 -22.95 31.81 -8.54
CA HIS A 15 -21.49 32.01 -8.74
C HIS A 15 -21.04 31.30 -10.04
N PRO A 16 -20.40 31.99 -11.02
CA PRO A 16 -20.08 31.39 -12.33
C PRO A 16 -18.61 30.91 -12.44
N SER A 17 -18.32 29.64 -12.12
CA SER A 17 -16.99 29.05 -12.34
C SER A 17 -16.92 27.52 -12.31
N PHE A 18 -17.91 26.80 -12.87
CA PHE A 18 -17.89 25.34 -13.01
C PHE A 18 -18.40 24.89 -14.39
N LEU A 19 -17.61 25.15 -15.45
CA LEU A 19 -18.02 24.87 -16.83
C LEU A 19 -16.81 24.64 -17.76
N SER A 20 -15.99 23.63 -17.45
CA SER A 20 -14.76 23.33 -18.23
C SER A 20 -14.23 21.88 -18.15
N VAL A 21 -15.00 20.90 -17.68
CA VAL A 21 -14.60 19.47 -17.68
C VAL A 21 -15.78 18.54 -18.02
N PHE A 22 -16.28 18.60 -19.27
CA PHE A 22 -17.19 17.57 -19.84
C PHE A 22 -17.20 17.61 -21.37
N PHE A 23 -16.17 17.06 -22.00
CA PHE A 23 -16.16 16.64 -23.41
C PHE A 23 -15.19 15.46 -23.58
N LEU A 24 -15.41 14.61 -24.60
CA LEU A 24 -14.77 13.30 -24.86
C LEU A 24 -15.15 12.17 -23.88
N ALA A 25 -16.23 11.45 -24.20
CA ALA A 25 -16.52 10.10 -23.71
C ALA A 25 -17.49 9.33 -24.65
N SER A 26 -17.40 9.53 -25.98
CA SER A 26 -18.33 8.93 -26.96
C SER A 26 -17.68 8.63 -28.33
N LEU A 27 -16.88 7.57 -28.43
CA LEU A 27 -16.69 6.80 -29.68
C LEU A 27 -16.13 5.40 -29.41
N LEU A 28 -16.30 4.51 -30.39
CA LEU A 28 -15.66 3.18 -30.51
C LEU A 28 -16.04 2.13 -29.44
N LEU A 29 -17.10 1.39 -29.75
CA LEU A 29 -17.39 0.06 -29.22
C LEU A 29 -17.70 -0.88 -30.40
N THR A 30 -16.68 -1.30 -31.17
CA THR A 30 -16.80 -2.33 -32.22
C THR A 30 -15.46 -2.99 -32.58
N THR A 31 -14.97 -3.91 -31.76
CA THR A 31 -14.05 -5.01 -32.17
C THR A 31 -14.07 -6.11 -31.10
N PRO A 32 -14.04 -7.41 -31.47
CA PRO A 32 -13.84 -8.51 -30.53
C PRO A 32 -12.35 -8.88 -30.39
N TYR A 33 -12.01 -9.61 -29.31
CA TYR A 33 -10.72 -10.26 -29.03
C TYR A 33 -9.49 -9.37 -28.76
N SER A 34 -9.29 -9.02 -27.49
CA SER A 34 -8.01 -9.30 -26.80
C SER A 34 -8.21 -9.37 -25.28
N PRO A 35 -7.80 -10.46 -24.60
CA PRO A 35 -7.73 -10.49 -23.15
C PRO A 35 -6.32 -10.10 -22.69
N PHE A 36 -6.15 -8.96 -22.01
CA PHE A 36 -5.25 -8.80 -20.85
C PHE A 36 -5.27 -7.38 -20.29
N THR A 37 -5.63 -7.24 -19.01
CA THR A 37 -5.10 -6.21 -18.10
C THR A 37 -5.39 -6.67 -16.66
N VAL A 38 -4.43 -6.48 -15.75
CA VAL A 38 -4.44 -7.11 -14.41
C VAL A 38 -4.01 -6.11 -13.35
N PHE A 39 -4.85 -5.93 -12.31
CA PHE A 39 -4.47 -5.50 -10.95
C PHE A 39 -5.65 -5.86 -10.00
N ALA A 40 -5.47 -6.33 -8.76
CA ALA A 40 -4.27 -6.79 -8.06
C ALA A 40 -4.67 -7.71 -6.86
N ALA A 41 -3.65 -8.29 -6.20
CA ALA A 41 -3.68 -8.90 -4.86
C ALA A 41 -4.53 -10.18 -4.60
N GLY A 42 -3.83 -11.31 -4.45
CA GLY A 42 -3.97 -12.06 -3.19
C GLY A 42 -4.84 -13.32 -3.14
N ASN A 43 -4.74 -14.24 -4.11
CA ASN A 43 -4.68 -15.70 -3.87
C ASN A 43 -4.45 -16.47 -5.18
N GLN A 44 -3.71 -17.59 -5.13
CA GLN A 44 -3.48 -18.44 -6.31
C GLN A 44 -4.74 -19.25 -6.66
N PHE A 45 -5.27 -19.02 -7.86
CA PHE A 45 -6.19 -19.94 -8.53
C PHE A 45 -5.43 -20.63 -9.67
N THR A 46 -4.89 -21.82 -9.40
CA THR A 46 -4.13 -22.59 -10.39
C THR A 46 -5.08 -23.17 -11.43
N ILE A 47 -5.32 -22.44 -12.51
CA ILE A 47 -5.80 -23.05 -13.75
C ILE A 47 -4.62 -23.83 -14.32
N GLY A 48 -4.70 -25.16 -14.25
CA GLY A 48 -3.82 -26.03 -15.01
C GLY A 48 -4.16 -25.96 -16.49
N VAL A 49 -3.72 -24.91 -17.17
CA VAL A 49 -3.80 -24.83 -18.63
C VAL A 49 -2.74 -25.76 -19.21
N THR A 50 -3.08 -27.04 -19.34
CA THR A 50 -2.42 -27.90 -20.34
C THR A 50 -2.68 -27.30 -21.71
N VAL A 51 -1.71 -26.55 -22.22
CA VAL A 51 -1.69 -26.15 -23.64
C VAL A 51 -1.30 -27.39 -24.45
N THR A 52 -2.23 -28.32 -24.58
CA THR A 52 -2.23 -29.24 -25.72
C THR A 52 -2.48 -28.38 -26.95
N SER A 53 -1.47 -28.22 -27.81
CA SER A 53 -1.71 -27.75 -29.18
C SER A 53 -2.75 -28.67 -29.79
N ASP A 54 -3.80 -28.11 -30.39
CA ASP A 54 -4.77 -28.98 -31.05
C ASP A 54 -4.08 -29.70 -32.22
N ALA A 55 -4.44 -30.96 -32.40
CA ALA A 55 -3.89 -31.87 -33.40
C ALA A 55 -4.97 -32.75 -34.01
N ILE A 56 -6.24 -32.46 -33.71
CA ILE A 56 -7.40 -33.10 -34.31
C ILE A 56 -7.97 -32.10 -35.32
N PRO A 57 -7.98 -32.42 -36.63
CA PRO A 57 -8.58 -31.52 -37.61
C PRO A 57 -10.11 -31.50 -37.50
N PRO A 58 -10.78 -30.41 -37.93
CA PRO A 58 -12.23 -30.35 -37.99
C PRO A 58 -12.84 -31.47 -38.85
N SER A 59 -14.14 -31.71 -38.65
CA SER A 59 -14.90 -32.60 -39.55
C SER A 59 -14.87 -32.08 -40.99
N ILE A 60 -14.90 -32.97 -41.98
CA ILE A 60 -15.05 -32.61 -43.40
C ILE A 60 -16.40 -31.88 -43.63
N PRO A 61 -16.44 -30.75 -44.36
CA PRO A 61 -17.69 -30.09 -44.73
C PRO A 61 -18.62 -31.00 -45.53
N THR A 62 -19.92 -31.00 -45.21
CA THR A 62 -20.91 -31.88 -45.84
C THR A 62 -22.00 -31.10 -46.60
N ASN A 63 -22.72 -31.78 -47.49
CA ASN A 63 -23.79 -31.20 -48.31
C ASN A 63 -23.36 -29.94 -49.10
N LEU A 64 -22.14 -29.93 -49.66
CA LEU A 64 -21.73 -28.88 -50.59
C LEU A 64 -22.66 -28.89 -51.80
N THR A 65 -23.20 -27.71 -52.12
CA THR A 65 -24.01 -27.44 -53.31
C THR A 65 -23.42 -26.26 -54.06
N ALA A 66 -23.56 -26.27 -55.38
CA ALA A 66 -23.15 -25.18 -56.28
C ALA A 66 -24.33 -24.88 -57.23
N THR A 67 -24.71 -23.62 -57.36
CA THR A 67 -25.87 -23.17 -58.15
C THR A 67 -25.49 -22.02 -59.07
N ALA A 68 -25.69 -22.18 -60.38
CA ALA A 68 -25.42 -21.13 -61.35
C ALA A 68 -26.50 -20.03 -61.29
N ILE A 69 -26.10 -18.83 -60.88
CA ILE A 69 -26.97 -17.66 -60.73
C ILE A 69 -27.05 -16.88 -62.05
N SER A 70 -25.91 -16.74 -62.75
CA SER A 70 -25.83 -15.96 -63.98
C SER A 70 -24.86 -16.61 -64.99
N SER A 71 -24.59 -15.93 -66.09
CA SER A 71 -23.54 -16.34 -67.04
C SER A 71 -22.11 -16.10 -66.52
N SER A 72 -21.95 -15.48 -65.34
CA SER A 72 -20.66 -15.17 -64.73
C SER A 72 -20.62 -15.37 -63.21
N GLN A 73 -21.62 -16.04 -62.62
CA GLN A 73 -21.71 -16.30 -61.17
C GLN A 73 -22.24 -17.70 -60.84
N ILE A 74 -21.59 -18.35 -59.88
CA ILE A 74 -22.05 -19.57 -59.19
C ILE A 74 -22.01 -19.32 -57.68
N ASP A 75 -23.13 -19.55 -56.99
CA ASP A 75 -23.17 -19.51 -55.53
C ASP A 75 -23.01 -20.93 -54.97
N CYS A 76 -22.13 -21.06 -53.97
CA CYS A 76 -21.86 -22.30 -53.25
C CYS A 76 -22.37 -22.20 -51.80
N SER A 77 -22.93 -23.29 -51.28
CA SER A 77 -23.27 -23.40 -49.85
C SER A 77 -23.08 -24.82 -49.32
N TRP A 78 -22.71 -24.95 -48.05
CA TRP A 78 -22.44 -26.23 -47.39
C TRP A 78 -22.96 -26.26 -45.95
N THR A 79 -22.99 -27.44 -45.34
CA THR A 79 -23.25 -27.61 -43.91
C THR A 79 -21.97 -27.32 -43.13
N ALA A 80 -22.08 -26.57 -42.03
CA ALA A 80 -20.97 -26.27 -41.14
C ALA A 80 -20.25 -27.54 -40.66
N SER A 81 -18.94 -27.44 -40.50
CA SER A 81 -18.15 -28.47 -39.81
C SER A 81 -18.34 -28.38 -38.29
N THR A 82 -17.81 -29.37 -37.58
CA THR A 82 -17.66 -29.37 -36.11
C THR A 82 -16.21 -29.70 -35.75
N ASP A 83 -15.73 -29.11 -34.66
CA ASP A 83 -14.37 -29.22 -34.16
C ASP A 83 -14.38 -29.40 -32.63
N ASN A 84 -13.28 -29.88 -32.03
CA ASN A 84 -13.18 -30.05 -30.57
C ASN A 84 -12.79 -28.79 -29.80
N VAL A 85 -12.25 -27.76 -30.44
CA VAL A 85 -11.92 -26.46 -29.82
C VAL A 85 -12.61 -25.31 -30.57
N ALA A 86 -12.23 -25.03 -31.82
CA ALA A 86 -12.76 -23.93 -32.61
C ALA A 86 -12.38 -24.02 -34.10
N ILE A 87 -13.37 -23.83 -34.98
CA ILE A 87 -13.15 -23.70 -36.43
C ILE A 87 -12.60 -22.29 -36.73
N GLY A 88 -11.44 -22.23 -37.39
CA GLY A 88 -10.84 -21.00 -37.91
C GLY A 88 -11.45 -20.55 -39.24
N GLY A 89 -11.93 -21.49 -40.07
CA GLY A 89 -12.72 -21.17 -41.27
C GLY A 89 -12.79 -22.32 -42.28
N TYR A 90 -13.08 -21.95 -43.53
CA TYR A 90 -13.20 -22.81 -44.70
C TYR A 90 -12.34 -22.28 -45.85
N VAL A 91 -11.67 -23.17 -46.58
CA VAL A 91 -11.01 -22.86 -47.86
C VAL A 91 -11.85 -23.44 -48.99
N VAL A 92 -12.26 -22.58 -49.92
CA VAL A 92 -13.04 -22.96 -51.10
C VAL A 92 -12.10 -23.14 -52.28
N ARG A 93 -12.15 -24.32 -52.92
CA ARG A 93 -11.35 -24.69 -54.08
C ARG A 93 -12.21 -24.79 -55.32
N ARG A 94 -11.70 -24.32 -56.46
CA ARG A 94 -12.31 -24.42 -57.80
C ARG A 94 -11.34 -25.14 -58.71
N GLY A 95 -11.70 -26.34 -59.17
CA GLY A 95 -10.80 -27.22 -59.92
C GLY A 95 -9.54 -27.62 -59.12
N GLY A 96 -9.65 -27.75 -57.79
CA GLY A 96 -8.55 -28.07 -56.87
C GLY A 96 -7.70 -26.88 -56.41
N VAL A 97 -7.77 -25.73 -57.10
CA VAL A 97 -7.05 -24.50 -56.73
C VAL A 97 -7.89 -23.69 -55.74
N ALA A 98 -7.32 -23.27 -54.61
CA ALA A 98 -8.00 -22.40 -53.66
C ALA A 98 -8.33 -21.04 -54.30
N VAL A 99 -9.60 -20.61 -54.20
CA VAL A 99 -10.10 -19.34 -54.75
C VAL A 99 -10.61 -18.36 -53.70
N ALA A 100 -10.95 -18.85 -52.51
CA ALA A 100 -11.34 -18.02 -51.37
C ALA A 100 -11.11 -18.73 -50.03
N THR A 101 -10.98 -17.95 -48.98
CA THR A 101 -11.04 -18.41 -47.58
C THR A 101 -12.14 -17.61 -46.88
N THR A 102 -13.02 -18.28 -46.13
CA THR A 102 -14.21 -17.65 -45.52
C THR A 102 -14.56 -18.30 -44.18
N THR A 103 -15.14 -17.54 -43.26
CA THR A 103 -15.72 -18.05 -42.00
C THR A 103 -17.21 -18.40 -42.14
N LEU A 104 -17.84 -18.01 -43.26
CA LEU A 104 -19.24 -18.33 -43.58
C LEU A 104 -19.35 -19.71 -44.24
N THR A 105 -20.53 -20.32 -44.19
CA THR A 105 -20.84 -21.58 -44.89
C THR A 105 -21.38 -21.37 -46.31
N THR A 106 -21.08 -20.20 -46.89
CA THR A 106 -21.51 -19.77 -48.23
C THR A 106 -20.40 -19.00 -48.92
N PHE A 107 -20.39 -19.05 -50.26
CA PHE A 107 -19.45 -18.30 -51.10
C PHE A 107 -20.08 -17.99 -52.47
N SER A 108 -19.97 -16.75 -52.94
CA SER A 108 -20.43 -16.33 -54.27
C SER A 108 -19.23 -16.15 -55.19
N ASP A 109 -19.07 -17.05 -56.15
CA ASP A 109 -17.97 -17.04 -57.10
C ASP A 109 -18.37 -16.27 -58.36
N THR A 110 -17.69 -15.14 -58.64
CA THR A 110 -18.05 -14.20 -59.71
C THR A 110 -16.92 -14.05 -60.75
N GLY A 111 -17.21 -13.38 -61.87
CA GLY A 111 -16.25 -13.20 -62.97
C GLY A 111 -16.04 -14.47 -63.83
N LEU A 112 -16.95 -15.44 -63.72
CA LEU A 112 -16.86 -16.71 -64.45
C LEU A 112 -17.14 -16.56 -65.95
N VAL A 113 -16.65 -17.52 -66.74
CA VAL A 113 -16.95 -17.62 -68.18
C VAL A 113 -18.32 -18.27 -68.37
N ALA A 114 -19.11 -17.78 -69.33
CA ALA A 114 -20.44 -18.29 -69.65
C ALA A 114 -20.43 -19.73 -70.20
N SER A 115 -21.54 -20.46 -70.05
CA SER A 115 -21.71 -21.85 -70.52
C SER A 115 -20.61 -22.82 -70.08
N THR A 116 -19.91 -22.55 -68.97
CA THR A 116 -18.70 -23.27 -68.53
C THR A 116 -18.97 -24.02 -67.24
N LEU A 117 -18.59 -25.30 -67.20
CA LEU A 117 -18.71 -26.15 -66.02
C LEU A 117 -17.57 -25.88 -65.03
N TYR A 118 -17.91 -25.51 -63.80
CA TYR A 118 -16.98 -25.35 -62.70
C TYR A 118 -17.27 -26.38 -61.61
N GLY A 119 -16.23 -27.00 -61.08
CA GLY A 119 -16.28 -27.95 -59.97
C GLY A 119 -15.60 -27.38 -58.73
N TYR A 120 -16.22 -27.58 -57.57
CA TYR A 120 -15.85 -27.00 -56.28
C TYR A 120 -15.69 -28.07 -55.21
N THR A 121 -14.72 -27.88 -54.32
CA THR A 121 -14.54 -28.61 -53.07
C THR A 121 -14.27 -27.62 -51.95
N VAL A 122 -14.59 -28.00 -50.70
CA VAL A 122 -14.37 -27.15 -49.52
C VAL A 122 -13.72 -27.99 -48.42
N GLU A 123 -12.66 -27.47 -47.82
CA GLU A 123 -12.03 -28.00 -46.60
C GLU A 123 -12.23 -27.01 -45.45
N ALA A 124 -12.26 -27.50 -44.21
CA ALA A 124 -12.31 -26.68 -43.00
C ALA A 124 -10.96 -26.68 -42.29
N PHE A 125 -10.65 -25.60 -41.56
CA PHE A 125 -9.47 -25.53 -40.70
C PHE A 125 -9.82 -25.01 -39.31
N ASP A 126 -9.10 -25.44 -38.28
CA ASP A 126 -9.26 -25.00 -36.89
C ASP A 126 -8.45 -23.71 -36.60
N THR A 127 -8.49 -23.23 -35.37
CA THR A 127 -7.65 -22.10 -34.92
C THR A 127 -6.17 -22.47 -34.69
N SER A 128 -5.80 -23.74 -34.84
CA SER A 128 -4.42 -24.27 -34.72
C SER A 128 -3.77 -24.59 -36.07
N SER A 129 -4.48 -24.34 -37.19
CA SER A 129 -4.08 -24.68 -38.57
C SER A 129 -4.06 -26.17 -38.92
N ASN A 130 -4.85 -27.00 -38.23
CA ASN A 130 -5.20 -28.35 -38.67
C ASN A 130 -6.31 -28.29 -39.73
N TYR A 131 -6.12 -28.99 -40.86
CA TYR A 131 -7.06 -29.01 -41.99
C TYR A 131 -7.83 -30.32 -42.06
N SER A 132 -9.13 -30.25 -42.32
CA SER A 132 -9.97 -31.40 -42.67
C SER A 132 -9.64 -31.91 -44.08
N GLY A 133 -10.13 -33.11 -44.43
CA GLY A 133 -10.19 -33.50 -45.84
C GLY A 133 -11.14 -32.62 -46.66
N GLU A 134 -10.95 -32.58 -47.99
CA GLU A 134 -11.87 -31.92 -48.91
C GLU A 134 -13.27 -32.58 -48.88
N SER A 135 -14.31 -31.75 -48.99
CA SER A 135 -15.70 -32.19 -49.12
C SER A 135 -15.93 -33.03 -50.38
N ALA A 136 -17.05 -33.77 -50.41
CA ALA A 136 -17.59 -34.27 -51.67
C ALA A 136 -17.80 -33.09 -52.65
N GLY A 137 -17.29 -33.23 -53.88
CA GLY A 137 -17.28 -32.14 -54.85
C GLY A 137 -18.66 -31.84 -55.44
N ALA A 138 -18.98 -30.55 -55.59
CA ALA A 138 -20.17 -30.06 -56.27
C ALA A 138 -19.78 -29.37 -57.58
N SER A 139 -20.69 -29.32 -58.56
CA SER A 139 -20.39 -28.65 -59.84
C SER A 139 -21.63 -28.02 -60.46
N ALA A 140 -21.46 -26.84 -61.05
CA ALA A 140 -22.50 -26.16 -61.81
C ALA A 140 -21.93 -25.57 -63.10
N THR A 141 -22.76 -25.52 -64.14
CA THR A 141 -22.44 -24.84 -65.41
C THR A 141 -23.05 -23.44 -65.37
N THR A 142 -22.23 -22.41 -65.58
CA THR A 142 -22.74 -21.03 -65.70
C THR A 142 -23.79 -20.91 -66.81
N ASN A 143 -24.76 -20.01 -66.62
CA ASN A 143 -25.83 -19.84 -67.59
C ASN A 143 -25.29 -19.38 -68.96
N ALA A 144 -26.05 -19.62 -70.02
CA ALA A 144 -25.69 -19.14 -71.35
C ALA A 144 -25.64 -17.60 -71.36
N GLY A 145 -24.65 -17.03 -72.05
CA GLY A 145 -24.47 -15.57 -72.16
C GLY A 145 -25.63 -14.91 -72.89
N GLY A 146 -26.58 -14.36 -72.15
CA GLY A 146 -27.76 -13.67 -72.69
C GLY A 146 -27.40 -12.30 -73.27
N GLY A 147 -27.12 -12.24 -74.57
CA GLY A 147 -26.94 -10.96 -75.27
C GLY A 147 -28.24 -10.17 -75.32
N GLY A 148 -28.34 -9.07 -74.56
CA GLY A 148 -29.58 -8.28 -74.47
C GLY A 148 -29.59 -7.08 -73.53
N GLY A 149 -28.46 -6.71 -72.92
CA GLY A 149 -28.31 -5.49 -72.12
C GLY A 149 -26.94 -4.86 -72.36
N PRO A 150 -26.78 -3.53 -72.12
CA PRO A 150 -25.45 -2.96 -71.98
C PRO A 150 -24.71 -3.70 -70.84
N PRO A 151 -23.39 -3.92 -70.93
CA PRO A 151 -22.65 -4.31 -69.75
C PRO A 151 -22.87 -3.25 -68.64
N PRO A 152 -22.89 -3.63 -67.36
CA PRO A 152 -22.74 -2.62 -66.31
C PRO A 152 -21.49 -1.80 -66.63
N PRO A 153 -21.50 -0.47 -66.42
CA PRO A 153 -20.31 0.34 -66.67
C PRO A 153 -19.15 -0.26 -65.88
N PRO A 154 -17.95 -0.41 -66.49
CA PRO A 154 -16.79 -0.90 -65.75
C PRO A 154 -16.56 0.02 -64.55
N ASP A 155 -16.15 -0.57 -63.43
CA ASP A 155 -15.85 0.24 -62.26
C ASP A 155 -14.68 1.19 -62.59
N ILE A 156 -14.88 2.47 -62.32
CA ILE A 156 -13.92 3.56 -62.52
C ILE A 156 -13.78 4.41 -61.26
N THR A 157 -14.33 3.94 -60.14
CA THR A 157 -14.33 4.62 -58.84
C THR A 157 -13.10 4.13 -58.07
N PRO A 158 -12.06 4.95 -57.84
CA PRO A 158 -10.88 4.48 -57.14
C PRO A 158 -11.15 4.31 -55.64
N PRO A 159 -10.51 3.33 -54.98
CA PRO A 159 -10.68 3.10 -53.55
C PRO A 159 -10.26 4.33 -52.75
N SER A 160 -11.10 4.71 -51.78
CA SER A 160 -10.98 5.94 -50.99
C SER A 160 -10.83 5.63 -49.50
N ILE A 161 -10.28 6.56 -48.71
CA ILE A 161 -10.08 6.37 -47.26
C ILE A 161 -11.43 6.52 -46.53
N GLY A 162 -11.87 5.46 -45.86
CA GLY A 162 -12.97 5.49 -44.90
C GLY A 162 -12.50 5.87 -43.49
N SER A 163 -11.38 5.31 -43.02
CA SER A 163 -10.74 5.71 -41.76
C SER A 163 -9.24 5.41 -41.73
N LEU A 164 -8.56 6.01 -40.74
CA LEU A 164 -7.13 5.84 -40.44
C LEU A 164 -6.98 5.60 -38.93
N ASP A 165 -6.08 4.70 -38.54
CA ASP A 165 -5.70 4.48 -37.13
C ASP A 165 -4.15 4.38 -37.02
N PRO A 166 -3.46 5.19 -36.20
CA PRO A 166 -3.96 6.33 -35.43
C PRO A 166 -4.71 7.35 -36.28
N THR A 167 -5.76 7.95 -35.74
CA THR A 167 -6.50 9.01 -36.43
C THR A 167 -5.63 10.25 -36.66
N ASN A 168 -5.88 10.99 -37.73
CA ASN A 168 -5.08 12.16 -38.08
C ASN A 168 -5.13 13.23 -36.96
N GLY A 169 -3.97 13.61 -36.43
CA GLY A 169 -3.82 14.51 -35.29
C GLY A 169 -3.85 13.84 -33.91
N ALA A 170 -3.89 12.50 -33.83
CA ALA A 170 -3.88 11.77 -32.56
C ALA A 170 -2.57 11.99 -31.78
N SER A 171 -2.65 11.91 -30.44
CA SER A 171 -1.52 12.07 -29.53
C SER A 171 -1.56 11.01 -28.42
N GLY A 172 -0.42 10.76 -27.78
CA GLY A 172 -0.29 9.70 -26.77
C GLY A 172 -0.20 8.29 -27.37
N ILE A 173 0.21 8.18 -28.64
CA ILE A 173 0.30 6.91 -29.36
C ILE A 173 1.53 6.10 -28.90
N SER A 174 1.42 4.77 -28.79
CA SER A 174 2.59 3.94 -28.48
C SER A 174 3.66 4.06 -29.59
N PRO A 175 4.95 4.21 -29.25
CA PRO A 175 6.04 4.11 -30.23
C PRO A 175 6.07 2.79 -31.00
N THR A 176 5.41 1.74 -30.50
CA THR A 176 5.27 0.41 -31.14
C THR A 176 3.92 0.19 -31.82
N THR A 177 3.18 1.26 -32.17
CA THR A 177 1.86 1.12 -32.80
C THR A 177 1.94 0.43 -34.17
N THR A 178 0.88 -0.28 -34.54
CA THR A 178 0.57 -0.53 -35.96
C THR A 178 -0.10 0.70 -36.56
N LEU A 179 -0.09 0.81 -37.89
CA LEU A 179 -0.87 1.78 -38.65
C LEU A 179 -1.94 1.03 -39.46
N GLN A 180 -3.17 1.54 -39.55
CA GLN A 180 -4.25 0.92 -40.32
C GLN A 180 -4.96 1.93 -41.23
N ILE A 181 -5.37 1.45 -42.40
CA ILE A 181 -6.23 2.16 -43.35
C ILE A 181 -7.45 1.29 -43.62
N ALA A 182 -8.65 1.80 -43.37
CA ALA A 182 -9.88 1.20 -43.88
C ALA A 182 -10.32 1.94 -45.14
N PHE A 183 -10.48 1.22 -46.26
CA PHE A 183 -10.91 1.76 -47.53
C PHE A 183 -12.44 1.68 -47.71
N SER A 184 -12.97 2.37 -48.74
CA SER A 184 -14.38 2.30 -49.16
C SER A 184 -14.82 0.91 -49.62
N GLU A 185 -13.87 0.06 -49.98
CA GLU A 185 -14.06 -1.22 -50.67
C GLU A 185 -12.84 -2.13 -50.50
N ASN A 186 -12.94 -3.36 -51.00
CA ASN A 186 -11.85 -4.33 -50.94
C ASN A 186 -10.66 -3.90 -51.82
N VAL A 187 -9.46 -3.91 -51.26
CA VAL A 187 -8.24 -3.51 -51.98
C VAL A 187 -7.27 -4.68 -52.20
N ILE A 188 -6.47 -4.56 -53.25
CA ILE A 188 -5.40 -5.47 -53.64
C ILE A 188 -4.07 -4.71 -53.54
N VAL A 189 -3.07 -5.36 -52.96
CA VAL A 189 -1.71 -4.81 -52.86
C VAL A 189 -1.07 -4.69 -54.24
N THR A 190 -0.51 -3.52 -54.55
CA THR A 190 0.29 -3.28 -55.75
C THR A 190 1.68 -2.75 -55.38
N ALA A 191 2.52 -2.43 -56.37
CA ALA A 191 3.90 -2.00 -56.13
C ALA A 191 3.97 -0.52 -55.70
N GLY A 192 4.33 -0.28 -54.43
CA GLY A 192 4.47 1.05 -53.84
C GLY A 192 5.26 1.04 -52.53
N THR A 193 5.26 2.16 -51.82
CA THR A 193 5.96 2.33 -50.54
C THR A 193 5.15 3.22 -49.59
N ILE A 194 5.22 2.89 -48.32
CA ILE A 194 4.62 3.60 -47.20
C ILE A 194 5.77 4.19 -46.38
N TYR A 195 5.83 5.52 -46.27
CA TYR A 195 6.89 6.23 -45.55
C TYR A 195 6.34 6.78 -44.24
N VAL A 196 7.00 6.44 -43.13
CA VAL A 196 6.78 7.13 -41.85
C VAL A 196 7.88 8.17 -41.69
N LYS A 197 7.49 9.44 -41.62
CA LYS A 197 8.40 10.59 -41.59
C LYS A 197 8.23 11.38 -40.31
N ARG A 198 9.33 11.81 -39.71
CA ARG A 198 9.30 12.71 -38.56
C ARG A 198 8.92 14.13 -39.02
N GLN A 199 7.99 14.78 -38.32
CA GLN A 199 7.38 16.02 -38.80
C GLN A 199 8.30 17.26 -38.65
N SER A 200 9.30 17.23 -37.76
CA SER A 200 10.21 18.36 -37.52
C SER A 200 11.24 18.59 -38.62
N ASP A 201 11.64 17.53 -39.34
CA ASP A 201 12.73 17.55 -40.32
C ASP A 201 12.42 16.77 -41.61
N ALA A 202 11.21 16.21 -41.73
CA ALA A 202 10.76 15.36 -42.85
C ALA A 202 11.63 14.12 -43.12
N VAL A 203 12.48 13.72 -42.15
CA VAL A 203 13.34 12.55 -42.26
C VAL A 203 12.49 11.28 -42.25
N VAL A 204 12.73 10.41 -43.22
CA VAL A 204 12.18 9.05 -43.26
C VAL A 204 12.76 8.25 -42.10
N VAL A 205 11.89 7.82 -41.20
CA VAL A 205 12.22 6.94 -40.06
C VAL A 205 11.85 5.49 -40.38
N ASP A 206 10.84 5.26 -41.22
CA ASP A 206 10.52 3.94 -41.78
C ASP A 206 10.07 4.03 -43.25
N ALA A 207 10.36 2.99 -44.03
CA ALA A 207 10.10 2.91 -45.47
C ALA A 207 9.65 1.48 -45.85
N ILE A 208 8.35 1.23 -45.69
CA ILE A 208 7.75 -0.10 -45.77
C ILE A 208 7.22 -0.32 -47.20
N PRO A 209 7.70 -1.33 -47.96
CA PRO A 209 7.11 -1.69 -49.24
C PRO A 209 5.66 -2.14 -49.04
N SER A 210 4.72 -1.69 -49.88
CA SER A 210 3.30 -2.08 -49.77
C SER A 210 3.08 -3.60 -49.94
N ASN A 211 4.00 -4.27 -50.63
CA ASN A 211 4.07 -5.72 -50.81
C ASN A 211 5.07 -6.43 -49.87
N GLY A 212 5.56 -5.75 -48.83
CA GLY A 212 6.41 -6.35 -47.81
C GLY A 212 5.59 -7.13 -46.77
N ALA A 213 6.22 -8.08 -46.06
CA ALA A 213 5.58 -8.91 -45.03
C ALA A 213 5.04 -8.12 -43.81
N GLN A 214 5.34 -6.83 -43.72
CA GLN A 214 4.82 -5.89 -42.73
C GLN A 214 3.43 -5.36 -43.06
N VAL A 215 2.94 -5.54 -44.29
CA VAL A 215 1.62 -5.09 -44.73
C VAL A 215 0.72 -6.31 -44.94
N SER A 216 -0.41 -6.33 -44.23
CA SER A 216 -1.45 -7.34 -44.39
C SER A 216 -2.76 -6.67 -44.83
N VAL A 217 -3.55 -7.36 -45.65
CA VAL A 217 -4.79 -6.84 -46.22
C VAL A 217 -5.90 -7.88 -46.04
N LEU A 218 -7.03 -7.44 -45.47
CA LEU A 218 -8.20 -8.25 -45.21
C LEU A 218 -9.44 -7.51 -45.72
N GLY A 219 -9.78 -7.77 -46.98
CA GLY A 219 -10.85 -7.05 -47.67
C GLY A 219 -10.52 -5.57 -47.82
N ALA A 220 -11.29 -4.71 -47.16
CA ALA A 220 -11.11 -3.25 -47.17
C ALA A 220 -10.11 -2.74 -46.11
N LEU A 221 -9.65 -3.57 -45.18
CA LEU A 221 -8.74 -3.17 -44.11
C LEU A 221 -7.29 -3.52 -44.48
N VAL A 222 -6.41 -2.53 -44.41
CA VAL A 222 -4.95 -2.67 -44.52
C VAL A 222 -4.32 -2.41 -43.16
N THR A 223 -3.50 -3.34 -42.66
CA THR A 223 -2.71 -3.19 -41.43
C THR A 223 -1.22 -3.21 -41.74
N ILE A 224 -0.48 -2.27 -41.18
CA ILE A 224 0.93 -1.98 -41.45
C ILE A 224 1.70 -2.03 -40.12
N THR A 225 2.75 -2.85 -40.06
CA THR A 225 3.60 -3.01 -38.87
C THR A 225 4.95 -2.31 -39.08
N LEU A 226 5.34 -1.45 -38.14
CA LEU A 226 6.60 -0.70 -38.22
C LEU A 226 7.82 -1.62 -38.12
N SER A 227 8.90 -1.26 -38.82
CA SER A 227 10.19 -1.97 -38.86
C SER A 227 10.94 -1.92 -37.53
N ALA A 228 10.72 -0.85 -36.76
CA ALA A 228 11.30 -0.58 -35.45
C ALA A 228 10.37 0.34 -34.64
N PRO A 229 10.52 0.41 -33.30
CA PRO A 229 9.84 1.43 -32.50
C PRO A 229 10.23 2.84 -32.95
N LEU A 230 9.25 3.75 -32.90
CA LEU A 230 9.48 5.19 -33.10
C LEU A 230 10.18 5.81 -31.89
N SER A 231 10.57 7.09 -32.00
CA SER A 231 10.96 7.88 -30.84
C SER A 231 9.71 8.32 -30.07
N SER A 232 9.79 8.33 -28.75
CA SER A 232 8.78 8.89 -27.83
C SER A 232 8.68 10.43 -27.94
N ALA A 233 7.58 10.98 -27.43
CA ALA A 233 7.24 12.42 -27.44
C ALA A 233 7.39 13.13 -28.80
N THR A 234 7.35 12.39 -29.92
CA THR A 234 7.76 12.86 -31.24
C THR A 234 6.59 12.81 -32.22
N GLN A 235 6.46 13.86 -33.04
CA GLN A 235 5.41 13.95 -34.05
C GLN A 235 5.86 13.34 -35.39
N TYR A 236 4.99 12.50 -35.96
CA TYR A 236 5.18 11.78 -37.20
C TYR A 236 4.03 12.01 -38.17
N TYR A 237 4.30 11.79 -39.45
CA TYR A 237 3.30 11.71 -40.50
C TYR A 237 3.59 10.57 -41.48
N VAL A 238 2.54 10.08 -42.13
CA VAL A 238 2.58 8.90 -43.00
C VAL A 238 2.25 9.32 -44.43
N GLU A 239 3.10 8.92 -45.37
CA GLU A 239 2.84 9.04 -46.81
C GLU A 239 2.72 7.66 -47.44
N VAL A 240 1.81 7.52 -48.40
CA VAL A 240 1.55 6.28 -49.14
C VAL A 240 1.65 6.62 -50.62
N THR A 241 2.52 5.97 -51.37
CA THR A 241 2.67 6.27 -52.80
C THR A 241 1.36 6.00 -53.56
N LEU A 242 1.07 6.85 -54.54
CA LEU A 242 0.11 6.58 -55.62
C LEU A 242 0.29 5.15 -56.15
N ASN A 243 -0.81 4.44 -56.40
CA ASN A 243 -0.84 3.03 -56.83
C ASN A 243 -0.29 2.00 -55.82
N ALA A 244 -0.09 2.32 -54.53
CA ALA A 244 0.30 1.29 -53.54
C ALA A 244 -0.77 0.20 -53.35
N PHE A 245 -2.04 0.54 -53.61
CA PHE A 245 -3.20 -0.33 -53.57
C PHE A 245 -4.11 -0.04 -54.78
N THR A 246 -4.84 -1.04 -55.27
CA THR A 246 -5.94 -0.91 -56.24
C THR A 246 -7.21 -1.54 -55.67
N ASP A 247 -8.37 -1.28 -56.27
CA ASP A 247 -9.56 -2.13 -56.07
C ASP A 247 -9.42 -3.48 -56.82
N GLY A 248 -10.52 -4.24 -56.90
CA GLY A 248 -10.64 -5.47 -57.69
C GLY A 248 -10.86 -5.29 -59.20
N ALA A 249 -11.07 -4.06 -59.69
CA ALA A 249 -11.23 -3.71 -61.10
C ALA A 249 -9.93 -3.18 -61.75
N GLY A 250 -8.98 -2.74 -60.93
CA GLY A 250 -7.70 -2.14 -61.31
C GLY A 250 -7.61 -0.62 -61.09
N ASN A 251 -8.59 0.05 -60.47
CA ASN A 251 -8.51 1.48 -60.19
C ASN A 251 -7.53 1.76 -59.03
N PRO A 252 -6.55 2.66 -59.20
CA PRO A 252 -5.51 2.87 -58.20
C PRO A 252 -5.92 3.86 -57.10
N PHE A 253 -5.57 3.52 -55.86
CA PHE A 253 -5.60 4.49 -54.76
C PHE A 253 -4.68 5.68 -55.06
N ALA A 254 -5.20 6.90 -54.89
CA ALA A 254 -4.51 8.16 -55.14
C ALA A 254 -3.26 8.39 -54.27
N GLY A 255 -3.12 7.66 -53.16
CA GLY A 255 -2.03 7.81 -52.20
C GLY A 255 -2.31 8.82 -51.09
N ILE A 256 -1.36 8.94 -50.17
CA ILE A 256 -1.35 9.91 -49.07
C ILE A 256 -0.04 10.70 -49.20
N SER A 257 -0.11 12.04 -49.18
CA SER A 257 1.07 12.90 -49.28
C SER A 257 0.93 14.14 -48.39
N GLY A 258 2.07 14.65 -47.93
CA GLY A 258 2.16 15.76 -46.98
C GLY A 258 1.77 15.40 -45.54
N SER A 259 2.20 16.23 -44.60
CA SER A 259 1.97 16.03 -43.16
C SER A 259 0.55 16.35 -42.68
N GLY A 260 -0.33 16.86 -43.55
CA GLY A 260 -1.68 17.27 -43.18
C GLY A 260 -2.74 16.16 -43.18
N THR A 261 -2.49 15.04 -43.85
CA THR A 261 -3.52 14.01 -44.13
C THR A 261 -3.50 12.85 -43.15
N TRP A 262 -2.31 12.41 -42.72
CA TRP A 262 -2.15 11.38 -41.71
C TRP A 262 -0.94 11.69 -40.83
N SER A 263 -1.19 12.23 -39.65
CA SER A 263 -0.18 12.60 -38.65
C SER A 263 -0.58 12.11 -37.26
N PHE A 264 0.40 11.87 -36.39
CA PHE A 264 0.18 11.54 -34.98
C PHE A 264 1.42 11.86 -34.13
N THR A 265 1.27 11.90 -32.82
CA THR A 265 2.36 12.13 -31.85
C THR A 265 2.46 10.97 -30.87
N THR A 266 3.66 10.41 -30.72
CA THR A 266 3.92 9.35 -29.74
C THR A 266 3.83 9.87 -28.30
N HIS A 267 3.47 9.01 -27.34
CA HIS A 267 3.57 9.36 -25.92
C HIS A 267 5.02 9.44 -25.46
N ASP A 268 5.26 10.10 -24.33
CA ASP A 268 6.56 10.02 -23.66
C ASP A 268 6.68 8.69 -22.91
N ASP A 269 7.83 8.03 -23.03
CA ASP A 269 8.20 6.81 -22.28
C ASP A 269 9.46 7.00 -21.41
N VAL A 270 10.03 8.21 -21.44
CA VAL A 270 11.21 8.55 -20.64
C VAL A 270 10.79 8.74 -19.18
N SER A 271 11.51 8.10 -18.26
CA SER A 271 11.24 8.23 -16.83
C SER A 271 12.01 9.41 -16.23
N PRO A 272 11.35 10.30 -15.46
CA PRO A 272 11.99 11.46 -14.87
C PRO A 272 13.12 11.10 -13.91
N ILE A 273 14.15 11.94 -13.89
CA ILE A 273 15.42 11.76 -13.17
C ILE A 273 15.55 12.82 -12.08
N ILE A 274 15.72 12.37 -10.83
CA ILE A 274 16.03 13.22 -9.69
C ILE A 274 17.54 13.53 -9.71
N LEU A 275 17.89 14.80 -9.96
CA LEU A 275 19.27 15.26 -10.19
C LEU A 275 20.02 15.61 -8.90
N SER A 276 19.33 16.13 -7.88
CA SER A 276 19.91 16.51 -6.59
C SER A 276 18.85 16.50 -5.50
N VAL A 277 19.26 16.22 -4.25
CA VAL A 277 18.40 16.17 -3.07
C VAL A 277 19.13 16.78 -1.87
N VAL A 278 18.45 17.68 -1.13
CA VAL A 278 18.98 18.37 0.06
C VAL A 278 17.90 18.43 1.13
N ALA A 279 18.15 17.80 2.28
CA ALA A 279 17.31 17.91 3.47
C ALA A 279 17.79 19.07 4.37
N THR A 280 16.88 19.97 4.75
CA THR A 280 17.10 20.97 5.80
C THR A 280 16.23 20.65 7.01
N THR A 281 16.79 20.63 8.22
CA THR A 281 16.08 20.17 9.43
C THR A 281 16.08 21.22 10.54
N THR A 282 15.04 21.18 11.37
CA THR A 282 14.98 21.83 12.69
C THR A 282 14.93 20.76 13.78
N TYR A 283 14.53 21.10 15.00
CA TYR A 283 14.32 20.12 16.07
C TYR A 283 12.97 19.37 15.97
N THR A 284 11.97 19.86 15.21
CA THR A 284 10.66 19.19 15.02
C THR A 284 10.16 19.13 13.58
N THR A 285 10.89 19.70 12.62
CA THR A 285 10.49 19.74 11.20
C THR A 285 11.67 19.44 10.27
N ALA A 286 11.35 19.06 9.04
CA ALA A 286 12.33 18.93 7.96
C ALA A 286 11.72 19.38 6.63
N THR A 287 12.52 19.88 5.69
CA THR A 287 12.12 20.14 4.31
C THR A 287 13.06 19.42 3.38
N ILE A 288 12.51 18.59 2.49
CA ILE A 288 13.26 17.87 1.46
C ILE A 288 13.13 18.65 0.17
N ASN A 289 14.25 19.22 -0.29
CA ASN A 289 14.34 20.02 -1.50
C ASN A 289 15.05 19.19 -2.56
N PHE A 290 14.52 19.11 -3.78
CA PHE A 290 15.13 18.35 -4.86
C PHE A 290 14.84 18.96 -6.23
N VAL A 291 15.61 18.56 -7.24
CA VAL A 291 15.47 19.07 -8.62
C VAL A 291 15.42 17.90 -9.61
N THR A 292 14.57 18.03 -10.62
CA THR A 292 14.36 17.05 -11.69
C THR A 292 14.86 17.58 -13.04
N ASN A 293 15.07 16.69 -14.01
CA ASN A 293 15.43 17.04 -15.39
C ASN A 293 14.27 17.62 -16.21
N GLU A 294 13.03 17.39 -15.77
CA GLU A 294 11.78 17.69 -16.48
C GLU A 294 10.64 17.95 -15.48
N ASN A 295 9.53 18.53 -15.94
CA ASN A 295 8.41 18.90 -15.07
C ASN A 295 7.70 17.66 -14.46
N ALA A 296 8.06 17.29 -13.24
CA ALA A 296 7.52 16.13 -12.53
C ALA A 296 6.65 16.53 -11.31
N LEU A 297 5.98 15.57 -10.70
CA LEU A 297 5.18 15.71 -9.48
C LEU A 297 5.73 14.78 -8.40
N GLY A 298 6.22 15.35 -7.30
CA GLY A 298 6.90 14.62 -6.25
C GLY A 298 5.98 13.93 -5.25
N THR A 299 6.40 12.75 -4.80
CA THR A 299 5.85 12.04 -3.63
C THR A 299 7.00 11.62 -2.72
N LEU A 300 6.88 11.97 -1.45
CA LEU A 300 7.83 11.70 -0.38
C LEU A 300 7.17 10.82 0.68
N SER A 301 7.86 9.77 1.12
CA SER A 301 7.53 9.01 2.33
C SER A 301 8.70 9.05 3.30
N TRP A 302 8.43 9.00 4.61
CA TRP A 302 9.47 9.06 5.65
C TRP A 302 9.17 8.18 6.85
N GLY A 303 10.21 7.83 7.60
CA GLY A 303 10.05 7.22 8.92
C GLY A 303 11.36 6.90 9.63
N THR A 304 11.27 6.59 10.91
CA THR A 304 12.38 6.15 11.77
C THR A 304 13.00 4.81 11.33
N THR A 305 12.40 4.13 10.35
CA THR A 305 12.93 2.92 9.70
C THR A 305 12.84 3.00 8.18
N THR A 306 13.57 2.13 7.48
CA THR A 306 13.51 1.97 6.02
C THR A 306 12.18 1.41 5.48
N ALA A 307 11.17 1.25 6.33
CA ALA A 307 9.79 1.00 5.90
C ALA A 307 9.00 2.28 5.56
N TYR A 308 9.54 3.47 5.89
CA TYR A 308 8.93 4.78 5.64
C TYR A 308 7.48 4.89 6.19
N SER A 309 7.31 4.35 7.39
CA SER A 309 6.02 4.08 8.04
C SER A 309 5.33 5.29 8.67
N ASP A 310 6.03 6.40 8.84
CA ASP A 310 5.64 7.43 9.82
C ASP A 310 4.88 8.58 9.13
N GLY A 311 5.00 8.70 7.80
CA GLY A 311 4.14 9.56 7.00
C GLY A 311 4.51 9.61 5.51
N SER A 312 3.63 10.23 4.73
CA SER A 312 3.83 10.47 3.29
C SER A 312 3.11 11.74 2.84
N ALA A 313 3.68 12.47 1.88
CA ALA A 313 3.13 13.67 1.28
C ALA A 313 3.41 13.71 -0.24
N SER A 314 2.47 14.25 -1.01
CA SER A 314 2.61 14.45 -2.45
C SER A 314 2.35 15.91 -2.83
N GLU A 315 3.02 16.39 -3.86
CA GLU A 315 2.77 17.70 -4.47
C GLU A 315 1.48 17.69 -5.30
N ILE A 316 0.97 18.88 -5.64
CA ILE A 316 -0.33 19.08 -6.31
C ILE A 316 -0.22 19.67 -7.73
N GLY A 317 1.00 19.87 -8.24
CA GLY A 317 1.26 20.39 -9.59
C GLY A 317 2.69 20.06 -10.04
N TYR A 318 2.91 20.04 -11.36
CA TYR A 318 4.18 19.62 -11.95
C TYR A 318 5.24 20.75 -11.94
N GLY A 319 6.44 20.48 -11.44
CA GLY A 319 7.53 21.42 -11.28
C GLY A 319 8.92 20.83 -11.59
N LEU A 320 9.94 21.69 -11.60
CA LEU A 320 11.35 21.33 -11.78
C LEU A 320 12.12 21.37 -10.43
N PRO A 321 12.03 22.48 -9.65
CA PRO A 321 12.38 22.44 -8.23
C PRO A 321 11.19 21.97 -7.40
N HIS A 322 11.47 21.13 -6.41
CA HIS A 322 10.50 20.53 -5.49
C HIS A 322 10.89 20.85 -4.05
N ALA A 323 9.90 21.03 -3.17
CA ALA A 323 10.14 21.40 -1.76
C ALA A 323 9.03 20.86 -0.86
N ILE A 324 9.22 19.65 -0.33
CA ILE A 324 8.22 18.96 0.49
C ILE A 324 8.59 19.10 1.97
N GLY A 325 7.72 19.77 2.73
CA GLY A 325 7.86 19.97 4.17
C GLY A 325 7.25 18.84 5.00
N ILE A 326 7.90 18.54 6.12
CA ILE A 326 7.53 17.51 7.11
C ILE A 326 7.43 18.17 8.48
N GLY A 327 6.30 17.94 9.17
CA GLY A 327 6.03 18.45 10.53
C GLY A 327 6.05 17.35 11.59
N ASP A 328 5.86 17.77 12.85
CA ASP A 328 5.59 16.92 14.02
C ASP A 328 6.60 15.77 14.25
N LEU A 329 7.86 15.99 13.90
CA LEU A 329 8.94 15.01 14.06
C LEU A 329 9.50 15.00 15.48
N ALA A 330 9.94 13.82 15.92
CA ALA A 330 10.67 13.67 17.17
C ALA A 330 12.04 14.36 17.08
N THR A 331 12.48 14.97 18.19
CA THR A 331 13.75 15.71 18.25
C THR A 331 14.96 14.77 18.36
N SER A 332 16.15 15.20 17.95
CA SER A 332 17.40 14.39 18.01
C SER A 332 17.30 13.00 17.36
N THR A 333 16.41 12.83 16.38
CA THR A 333 15.98 11.52 15.86
C THR A 333 16.38 11.36 14.39
N LEU A 334 16.90 10.18 14.04
CA LEU A 334 17.23 9.79 12.67
C LEU A 334 15.97 9.35 11.92
N TYR A 335 15.75 9.91 10.73
CA TYR A 335 14.69 9.55 9.81
C TYR A 335 15.27 9.13 8.46
N TYR A 336 14.71 8.07 7.90
CA TYR A 336 14.88 7.63 6.52
C TYR A 336 13.77 8.26 5.66
N PHE A 337 14.07 8.58 4.42
CA PHE A 337 13.08 9.07 3.46
C PHE A 337 13.24 8.44 2.07
N HIS A 338 12.16 8.49 1.30
CA HIS A 338 12.00 7.86 -0.01
C HIS A 338 11.20 8.80 -0.93
N ILE A 339 11.80 9.24 -2.03
CA ILE A 339 11.21 10.11 -3.05
C ILE A 339 10.95 9.28 -4.31
N VAL A 340 9.75 9.43 -4.88
CA VAL A 340 9.46 9.07 -6.27
C VAL A 340 8.79 10.27 -6.92
N VAL A 341 9.21 10.63 -8.13
CA VAL A 341 8.55 11.66 -8.95
C VAL A 341 7.89 11.01 -10.16
N LYS A 342 6.86 11.65 -10.72
CA LYS A 342 6.26 11.23 -11.99
C LYS A 342 6.04 12.39 -12.95
N ASP A 343 6.16 12.15 -14.24
CA ASP A 343 5.94 13.16 -15.29
C ASP A 343 4.43 13.32 -15.59
N PRO A 344 4.02 14.22 -16.52
CA PRO A 344 2.63 14.37 -16.94
C PRO A 344 2.08 13.17 -17.73
N SER A 345 2.96 12.34 -18.32
CA SER A 345 2.61 11.10 -19.04
C SER A 345 2.38 9.92 -18.09
N ASN A 346 2.68 10.09 -16.80
CA ASN A 346 2.64 9.12 -15.71
C ASN A 346 3.76 8.05 -15.76
N ASN A 347 4.90 8.36 -16.39
CA ASN A 347 6.18 7.69 -16.19
C ASN A 347 6.72 7.99 -14.78
N MET A 348 7.40 7.02 -14.16
CA MET A 348 7.81 7.07 -12.75
C MET A 348 9.32 7.02 -12.61
N SER A 349 9.91 7.89 -11.80
CA SER A 349 11.35 7.87 -11.56
C SER A 349 11.81 6.60 -10.86
N VAL A 350 13.10 6.29 -11.01
CA VAL A 350 13.80 5.46 -10.02
C VAL A 350 13.64 6.13 -8.65
N ALA A 351 13.34 5.33 -7.62
CA ALA A 351 13.18 5.84 -6.26
C ALA A 351 14.51 6.35 -5.69
N HIS A 352 14.52 7.56 -5.13
CA HIS A 352 15.67 8.11 -4.42
C HIS A 352 15.46 7.96 -2.91
N THR A 353 16.41 7.34 -2.21
CA THR A 353 16.35 7.14 -0.75
C THR A 353 17.49 7.88 -0.05
N GLY A 354 17.19 8.41 1.13
CA GLY A 354 18.18 9.13 1.94
C GLY A 354 17.82 9.16 3.42
N THR A 355 18.59 9.91 4.20
CA THR A 355 18.39 10.09 5.65
C THR A 355 18.60 11.54 6.06
N PHE A 356 17.90 11.97 7.10
CA PHE A 356 18.17 13.21 7.81
C PHE A 356 18.04 12.99 9.32
N MET A 357 18.60 13.89 10.13
CA MET A 357 18.43 13.89 11.58
C MET A 357 17.83 15.21 12.04
N THR A 358 16.83 15.17 12.92
CA THR A 358 16.32 16.37 13.58
C THR A 358 17.33 16.87 14.61
N GLN A 359 17.37 18.18 14.82
CA GLN A 359 18.28 18.81 15.76
C GLN A 359 17.91 18.50 17.21
N THR A 360 18.87 18.66 18.11
CA THR A 360 18.61 18.71 19.56
C THR A 360 17.77 19.94 19.90
N PRO A 361 16.80 19.87 20.83
CA PRO A 361 16.13 21.05 21.35
C PRO A 361 17.15 22.03 21.96
N PRO A 362 16.92 23.36 21.90
CA PRO A 362 17.67 24.30 22.72
C PRO A 362 17.44 23.98 24.21
N PRO A 363 18.45 24.15 25.09
CA PRO A 363 18.25 24.00 26.52
C PRO A 363 17.24 25.01 27.05
N PRO A 364 16.47 24.69 28.11
CA PRO A 364 15.55 25.64 28.72
C PRO A 364 16.30 26.87 29.26
N PRO A 365 15.70 28.08 29.21
CA PRO A 365 16.31 29.27 29.80
C PRO A 365 16.55 29.10 31.30
N ASP A 366 17.71 29.56 31.77
CA ASP A 366 18.00 29.60 33.20
C ASP A 366 17.13 30.65 33.90
N THR A 367 16.50 30.22 34.99
CA THR A 367 15.56 31.01 35.80
C THR A 367 15.87 30.89 37.29
N THR A 368 17.03 30.32 37.63
CA THR A 368 17.44 29.93 38.98
C THR A 368 18.37 31.00 39.55
N PRO A 369 17.95 31.84 40.51
CA PRO A 369 18.83 32.86 41.05
C PRO A 369 19.89 32.24 41.99
N PRO A 370 21.13 32.75 42.00
CA PRO A 370 22.13 32.36 42.99
C PRO A 370 21.68 32.58 44.43
N ALA A 371 22.35 31.94 45.39
CA ALA A 371 22.08 32.15 46.80
C ALA A 371 22.38 33.59 47.26
N ASN A 372 21.88 33.97 48.43
CA ASN A 372 22.13 35.31 48.97
C ASN A 372 23.59 35.48 49.42
N PRO A 373 24.22 36.66 49.24
CA PRO A 373 25.56 36.95 49.78
C PRO A 373 25.57 36.77 51.30
N SER A 374 26.45 35.91 51.82
CA SER A 374 26.48 35.57 53.25
C SER A 374 27.41 36.49 54.05
N GLY A 375 27.26 36.53 55.37
CA GLY A 375 28.11 37.36 56.24
C GLY A 375 28.08 38.87 55.98
N PHE A 376 26.99 39.39 55.37
CA PHE A 376 26.89 40.80 54.99
C PHE A 376 26.90 41.71 56.23
N PHE A 377 27.93 42.55 56.31
CA PHE A 377 28.25 43.37 57.47
C PHE A 377 28.57 44.81 57.05
N ALA A 378 28.32 45.77 57.95
CA ALA A 378 28.53 47.19 57.71
C ALA A 378 29.20 47.85 58.92
N SER A 379 30.38 48.43 58.71
CA SER A 379 31.13 49.20 59.71
C SER A 379 31.05 50.70 59.37
N PRO A 380 30.34 51.52 60.17
CA PRO A 380 30.24 52.95 59.92
C PRO A 380 31.52 53.71 60.30
N SER A 381 31.65 54.90 59.71
CA SER A 381 32.60 55.96 60.06
C SER A 381 31.86 57.31 60.01
N LEU A 382 32.56 58.43 60.16
CA LEU A 382 31.98 59.78 60.15
C LEU A 382 31.25 60.09 58.82
N THR A 383 31.88 59.80 57.68
CA THR A 383 31.35 60.16 56.34
C THR A 383 31.35 58.99 55.36
N SER A 384 31.47 57.76 55.86
CA SER A 384 31.43 56.55 55.05
C SER A 384 30.89 55.34 55.81
N VAL A 385 30.52 54.29 55.07
CA VAL A 385 30.23 52.96 55.60
C VAL A 385 31.05 51.93 54.82
N SER A 386 31.86 51.14 55.52
CA SER A 386 32.58 50.01 54.93
C SER A 386 31.68 48.77 54.96
N LEU A 387 31.46 48.15 53.80
CA LEU A 387 30.62 46.98 53.61
C LEU A 387 31.50 45.77 53.29
N SER A 388 31.16 44.60 53.84
CA SER A 388 31.83 43.33 53.57
C SER A 388 30.84 42.17 53.53
N TRP A 389 31.06 41.20 52.65
CA TRP A 389 30.22 40.01 52.47
C TRP A 389 31.04 38.85 51.88
N ILE A 390 30.47 37.65 51.90
CA ILE A 390 31.01 36.46 51.24
C ILE A 390 30.10 36.18 50.03
N ASN A 391 30.72 36.04 48.84
CA ASN A 391 29.98 35.71 47.62
C ASN A 391 29.40 34.29 47.70
N PRO A 392 28.27 34.00 47.04
CA PRO A 392 27.75 32.65 46.89
C PRO A 392 28.73 31.69 46.20
N SER A 393 28.52 30.38 46.38
CA SER A 393 29.31 29.32 45.75
C SER A 393 28.63 28.67 44.54
N ASP A 394 27.55 29.27 44.04
CA ASP A 394 26.82 28.80 42.85
C ASP A 394 27.69 28.92 41.59
N LEU A 395 27.59 27.95 40.68
CA LEU A 395 28.50 27.81 39.53
C LEU A 395 28.32 28.91 38.45
N ASP A 396 27.19 29.59 38.50
CA ASP A 396 26.69 30.64 37.60
C ASP A 396 26.85 32.05 38.17
N PHE A 397 27.26 32.18 39.44
CA PHE A 397 27.42 33.46 40.13
C PHE A 397 28.35 34.42 39.38
N GLN A 398 27.87 35.62 39.08
CA GLN A 398 28.62 36.64 38.34
C GLN A 398 28.96 37.87 39.18
N ALA A 399 28.04 38.36 40.02
CA ALA A 399 28.25 39.61 40.76
C ALA A 399 27.32 39.76 41.98
N VAL A 400 27.73 40.59 42.93
CA VAL A 400 26.86 41.17 43.98
C VAL A 400 26.55 42.62 43.64
N ARG A 401 25.26 42.96 43.67
CA ARG A 401 24.70 44.29 43.46
C ARG A 401 24.13 44.82 44.78
N ILE A 402 24.66 45.94 45.25
CA ILE A 402 24.27 46.55 46.53
C ILE A 402 23.50 47.85 46.29
N LEU A 403 22.31 47.94 46.88
CA LEU A 403 21.49 49.14 46.91
C LEU A 403 21.47 49.76 48.31
N ARG A 404 21.16 51.05 48.40
CA ARG A 404 21.01 51.80 49.65
C ARG A 404 19.80 52.73 49.65
N ARG A 405 19.15 52.81 50.80
CA ARG A 405 18.05 53.75 51.13
C ARG A 405 18.25 54.31 52.55
N THR A 406 17.52 55.38 52.89
CA THR A 406 17.52 56.02 54.24
C THR A 406 16.21 55.81 55.02
N THR A 407 15.23 55.13 54.41
CA THR A 407 13.84 55.03 54.90
C THR A 407 13.35 53.58 55.03
N GLY A 408 14.28 52.64 55.23
CA GLY A 408 14.05 51.18 55.20
C GLY A 408 14.88 50.50 54.12
N TYR A 409 14.95 49.17 54.16
CA TYR A 409 15.76 48.34 53.25
C TYR A 409 15.25 48.36 51.80
N PRO A 410 16.15 48.39 50.79
CA PRO A 410 15.83 48.03 49.41
C PRO A 410 15.15 46.66 49.28
N ALA A 411 13.99 46.62 48.63
CA ALA A 411 13.15 45.42 48.50
C ALA A 411 13.46 44.56 47.26
N ASN A 412 14.17 45.10 46.26
CA ASN A 412 14.61 44.37 45.07
C ASN A 412 15.82 45.07 44.42
N HIS A 413 16.42 44.46 43.40
CA HIS A 413 17.63 44.91 42.68
C HIS A 413 17.52 46.26 41.92
N THR A 414 16.36 46.94 41.96
CA THR A 414 16.16 48.31 41.46
C THR A 414 15.73 49.34 42.53
N ASP A 415 15.40 48.90 43.75
CA ASP A 415 14.80 49.77 44.78
C ASP A 415 15.82 50.55 45.62
N GLY A 416 16.42 51.59 45.03
CA GLY A 416 17.24 52.55 45.78
C GLY A 416 18.38 53.16 44.97
N VAL A 417 19.38 53.67 45.69
CA VAL A 417 20.62 54.18 45.07
C VAL A 417 21.62 53.04 44.97
N LEU A 418 22.15 52.81 43.76
CA LEU A 418 23.23 51.85 43.52
C LEU A 418 24.50 52.27 44.26
N VAL A 419 25.04 51.36 45.07
CA VAL A 419 26.31 51.51 45.80
C VAL A 419 27.41 50.69 45.14
N TYR A 420 27.11 49.47 44.72
CA TYR A 420 28.07 48.55 44.13
C TYR A 420 27.40 47.57 43.14
N ASP A 421 28.12 47.13 42.10
CA ASP A 421 27.76 45.99 41.24
C ASP A 421 29.08 45.36 40.75
N GLY A 422 29.36 44.11 41.13
CA GLY A 422 30.58 43.40 40.72
C GLY A 422 30.95 42.20 41.60
N GLY A 423 32.09 41.57 41.32
CA GLY A 423 32.52 40.32 41.97
C GLY A 423 33.32 40.46 43.27
N ALA A 424 33.54 41.67 43.80
CA ALA A 424 34.29 41.85 45.05
C ALA A 424 33.53 41.32 46.28
N GLN A 425 34.22 41.27 47.43
CA GLN A 425 33.68 40.87 48.74
C GLN A 425 33.67 42.02 49.77
N SER A 426 34.04 43.23 49.34
CA SER A 426 33.99 44.44 50.17
C SER A 426 33.92 45.70 49.31
N PHE A 427 33.27 46.75 49.83
CA PHE A 427 33.17 48.06 49.19
C PHE A 427 32.98 49.17 50.24
N VAL A 428 33.45 50.39 49.98
CA VAL A 428 33.31 51.53 50.92
C VAL A 428 32.41 52.60 50.31
N ASP A 429 31.22 52.78 50.88
CA ASP A 429 30.30 53.85 50.50
C ASP A 429 30.73 55.17 51.15
N THR A 430 31.38 56.03 50.37
CA THR A 430 31.92 57.34 50.83
C THR A 430 30.99 58.52 50.54
N GLY A 431 31.16 59.62 51.28
CA GLY A 431 30.40 60.86 51.07
C GLY A 431 29.00 60.83 51.68
N ARG A 432 28.84 60.08 52.78
CA ARG A 432 27.63 60.01 53.60
C ARG A 432 27.57 61.17 54.60
N ALA A 433 26.36 61.57 54.99
CA ALA A 433 26.17 62.56 56.05
C ALA A 433 26.45 61.92 57.42
N THR A 434 26.98 62.68 58.37
CA THR A 434 27.21 62.25 59.76
C THR A 434 25.89 61.95 60.49
N GLY A 435 25.93 61.09 61.51
CA GLY A 435 24.79 60.76 62.37
C GLY A 435 23.57 60.15 61.65
N THR A 436 23.72 59.68 60.41
CA THR A 436 22.62 59.30 59.52
C THR A 436 22.54 57.78 59.36
N LEU A 437 21.35 57.21 59.57
CA LEU A 437 21.08 55.79 59.38
C LEU A 437 20.87 55.45 57.90
N TYR A 438 21.66 54.51 57.39
CA TYR A 438 21.56 53.97 56.05
C TYR A 438 21.23 52.47 56.09
N TYR A 439 20.32 52.06 55.22
CA TYR A 439 19.88 50.68 55.02
C TYR A 439 20.41 50.18 53.68
N TYR A 440 21.02 48.99 53.67
CA TYR A 440 21.62 48.37 52.50
C TYR A 440 21.02 46.98 52.27
N THR A 441 20.86 46.61 50.99
CA THR A 441 20.57 45.23 50.59
C THR A 441 21.54 44.81 49.48
N ALA A 442 22.17 43.66 49.66
CA ALA A 442 23.10 43.04 48.72
C ALA A 442 22.44 41.85 48.02
N PHE A 443 22.24 41.94 46.70
CA PHE A 443 21.65 40.90 45.86
C PHE A 443 22.76 40.26 45.01
N ALA A 444 22.97 38.95 45.12
CA ALA A 444 23.73 38.21 44.12
C ALA A 444 22.95 38.12 42.80
N ARG A 445 23.68 38.02 41.68
CA ARG A 445 23.16 37.73 40.34
C ARG A 445 24.08 36.82 39.54
N ASP A 446 23.49 36.06 38.64
CA ASP A 446 24.15 35.18 37.68
C ASP A 446 24.52 35.94 36.37
N ALA A 447 24.84 35.18 35.33
CA ALA A 447 25.02 35.67 33.96
C ALA A 447 23.72 35.88 33.17
N ALA A 448 22.59 35.28 33.58
CA ALA A 448 21.27 35.44 32.94
C ALA A 448 20.47 36.65 33.48
N LEU A 449 20.98 37.31 34.53
CA LEU A 449 20.36 38.39 35.32
C LEU A 449 19.20 37.93 36.21
N ASN A 450 19.20 36.68 36.67
CA ASN A 450 18.40 36.26 37.82
C ASN A 450 19.03 36.82 39.11
N TYR A 451 18.20 37.36 40.01
CA TYR A 451 18.66 37.98 41.26
C TYR A 451 18.17 37.22 42.50
N SER A 452 19.09 36.94 43.42
CA SER A 452 18.80 36.42 44.77
C SER A 452 17.80 37.31 45.54
N SER A 453 17.20 36.83 46.64
CA SER A 453 16.23 37.61 47.43
C SER A 453 16.84 38.82 48.15
N GLY A 454 18.17 38.84 48.34
CA GLY A 454 18.93 39.90 48.98
C GLY A 454 19.24 39.64 50.46
N SER A 455 20.47 39.97 50.86
CA SER A 455 20.91 40.06 52.26
C SER A 455 20.88 41.49 52.75
N ILE A 456 20.41 41.75 53.97
CA ILE A 456 20.19 43.10 54.52
C ILE A 456 21.17 43.46 55.64
N VAL A 457 21.60 44.72 55.68
CA VAL A 457 22.37 45.31 56.80
C VAL A 457 22.13 46.82 56.91
N SER A 458 22.19 47.39 58.10
CA SER A 458 22.04 48.84 58.30
C SER A 458 23.12 49.40 59.23
N ALA A 459 23.55 50.63 58.99
CA ALA A 459 24.55 51.31 59.80
C ALA A 459 24.25 52.81 59.92
N THR A 460 24.44 53.37 61.12
CA THR A 460 24.42 54.82 61.36
C THR A 460 25.85 55.35 61.31
N THR A 461 26.11 56.33 60.44
CA THR A 461 27.39 57.04 60.44
C THR A 461 27.64 57.75 61.77
N ASP A 462 28.91 57.88 62.16
CA ASP A 462 29.24 58.58 63.40
C ASP A 462 28.82 60.06 63.31
N SER A 463 28.36 60.61 64.44
CA SER A 463 27.99 62.02 64.60
C SER A 463 29.19 62.92 64.90
N GLY A 464 30.32 62.34 65.34
CA GLY A 464 31.50 63.08 65.79
C GLY A 464 31.35 63.75 67.16
N LEU A 465 30.25 63.47 67.87
CA LEU A 465 30.03 63.88 69.25
C LEU A 465 30.40 62.73 70.20
N PRO A 466 31.13 62.98 71.31
CA PRO A 466 31.52 61.92 72.23
C PRO A 466 30.27 61.29 72.89
N PRO A 467 30.26 59.97 73.11
CA PRO A 467 29.11 59.28 73.70
C PRO A 467 28.84 59.80 75.12
N PRO A 468 27.56 59.91 75.54
CA PRO A 468 27.22 60.28 76.90
C PRO A 468 27.76 59.23 77.89
N PRO A 469 28.26 59.64 79.07
CA PRO A 469 28.89 58.72 80.01
C PRO A 469 27.87 57.71 80.58
N PRO A 470 28.28 56.44 80.78
CA PRO A 470 27.38 55.40 81.28
C PRO A 470 26.94 55.67 82.73
N PRO A 471 25.73 55.22 83.13
CA PRO A 471 25.25 55.36 84.50
C PRO A 471 26.04 54.47 85.49
N PRO A 472 26.11 54.87 86.78
CA PRO A 472 26.92 54.16 87.78
C PRO A 472 26.35 52.79 88.18
N PRO A 473 27.20 51.81 88.56
CA PRO A 473 26.78 50.45 88.87
C PRO A 473 26.15 50.30 90.27
N PRO A 474 25.20 49.35 90.45
CA PRO A 474 24.79 48.86 91.78
C PRO A 474 25.92 48.14 92.52
N ALA A 475 25.81 48.05 93.85
CA ALA A 475 26.90 47.60 94.72
C ALA A 475 26.88 46.09 95.07
N THR A 476 28.07 45.48 95.01
CA THR A 476 28.63 44.43 95.91
C THR A 476 27.78 43.24 96.38
N CYS A 477 28.32 42.02 96.19
CA CYS A 477 28.89 41.23 97.30
C CYS A 477 29.79 40.07 96.80
N LEU A 478 30.64 39.56 97.71
CA LEU A 478 31.46 38.33 97.62
C LEU A 478 30.58 37.06 97.82
N ASP A 479 31.02 35.81 97.70
CA ASP A 479 32.37 35.19 97.83
C ASP A 479 32.43 33.83 97.08
N GLY A 480 33.56 33.08 97.09
CA GLY A 480 33.52 31.61 96.92
C GLY A 480 34.50 30.90 95.95
N ILE A 481 35.80 31.04 96.20
CA ILE A 481 36.95 30.16 95.85
C ILE A 481 36.65 28.72 95.31
N MET A 482 37.35 28.29 94.23
CA MET A 482 38.12 27.02 94.18
C MET A 482 39.04 26.90 92.92
N ASN A 483 40.15 26.16 93.05
CA ASN A 483 41.19 25.91 92.03
C ASN A 483 40.78 24.71 91.12
N GLN A 484 41.40 24.38 89.97
CA GLN A 484 42.82 24.11 89.64
C GLN A 484 43.13 24.51 88.16
N ASP A 485 44.32 24.98 87.78
CA ASP A 485 45.60 24.27 87.54
C ASP A 485 45.49 23.16 86.44
N GLU A 486 46.44 22.99 85.51
CA GLU A 486 47.85 23.43 85.47
C GLU A 486 48.42 23.55 84.02
N THR A 487 49.37 24.48 83.75
CA THR A 487 50.29 24.59 82.57
C THR A 487 49.70 24.73 81.13
N GLY A 488 50.33 25.37 80.13
CA GLY A 488 51.54 26.22 79.98
C GLY A 488 51.83 26.41 78.46
N ILE A 489 51.83 27.60 77.85
CA ILE A 489 52.88 28.67 77.84
C ILE A 489 54.18 28.20 77.14
N ASP A 490 54.78 28.87 76.14
CA ASP A 490 54.44 30.04 75.28
C ASP A 490 55.46 30.16 74.10
N THR A 491 55.30 31.16 73.22
CA THR A 491 56.23 31.70 72.18
C THR A 491 56.32 30.95 70.83
N GLY A 492 56.44 31.61 69.65
CA GLY A 492 56.15 33.01 69.30
C GLY A 492 57.12 33.65 68.27
N GLY A 493 56.64 34.06 67.08
CA GLY A 493 57.21 35.21 66.34
C GLY A 493 57.59 35.11 64.83
N VAL A 494 56.81 35.80 64.00
CA VAL A 494 57.19 36.72 62.87
C VAL A 494 57.99 36.24 61.62
N CYS A 495 57.31 36.32 60.46
CA CYS A 495 57.68 36.68 59.06
C CYS A 495 59.12 36.63 58.47
N SER A 496 59.25 36.10 57.24
CA SER A 496 60.00 36.68 56.09
C SER A 496 59.72 35.94 54.75
N THR A 497 60.17 36.44 53.59
CA THR A 497 59.74 36.00 52.22
C THR A 497 60.90 35.51 51.27
N PRO A 498 60.83 35.51 49.90
CA PRO A 498 61.24 34.37 49.03
C PRO A 498 62.65 34.48 48.39
N PRO A 499 63.13 33.52 47.54
CA PRO A 499 63.04 33.66 46.05
C PRO A 499 62.96 32.30 45.24
N PRO A 500 63.57 32.03 44.05
CA PRO A 500 62.83 31.79 42.77
C PRO A 500 63.25 30.51 41.93
N PRO A 501 62.78 30.28 40.67
CA PRO A 501 62.89 29.00 39.93
C PRO A 501 63.84 28.99 38.69
N PRO A 502 64.04 27.82 38.04
CA PRO A 502 64.15 27.71 36.55
C PRO A 502 63.61 26.36 35.97
N PRO A 503 63.67 26.07 34.64
CA PRO A 503 63.39 26.89 33.45
C PRO A 503 62.52 26.17 32.35
N THR A 504 62.25 26.86 31.23
CA THR A 504 61.65 26.30 29.98
C THR A 504 62.59 26.52 28.77
N PRO A 505 62.53 25.65 27.74
CA PRO A 505 62.34 26.08 26.32
C PRO A 505 61.29 25.19 25.60
N GLY A 506 60.56 25.52 24.53
CA GLY A 506 60.75 26.37 23.33
C GLY A 506 60.31 25.49 22.13
N GLY A 507 59.41 25.83 21.19
CA GLY A 507 59.38 26.94 20.22
C GLY A 507 60.15 26.54 18.92
N ILE A 508 59.71 26.73 17.65
CA ILE A 508 58.59 27.48 17.01
C ILE A 508 58.31 26.89 15.58
N GLY A 509 57.04 26.82 15.13
CA GLY A 509 56.57 26.90 13.70
C GLY A 509 56.98 25.81 12.67
N SER A 510 56.55 25.85 11.38
CA SER A 510 55.33 26.42 10.76
C SER A 510 55.20 26.11 9.24
N ASP A 511 54.10 25.45 8.83
CA ASP A 511 53.35 25.56 7.54
C ASP A 511 54.01 25.18 6.16
N THR A 512 53.15 25.13 5.12
CA THR A 512 53.34 25.00 3.64
C THR A 512 53.31 23.60 2.97
N THR A 513 52.90 23.55 1.70
CA THR A 513 52.38 22.36 0.97
C THR A 513 53.01 22.12 -0.44
N PRO A 514 52.37 21.42 -1.41
CA PRO A 514 52.85 20.18 -2.08
C PRO A 514 53.71 20.39 -3.36
N PRO A 515 54.20 19.32 -4.06
CA PRO A 515 53.57 18.95 -5.37
C PRO A 515 53.77 17.51 -5.95
N SER A 516 52.94 17.16 -6.96
CA SER A 516 53.16 16.40 -8.24
C SER A 516 53.90 15.04 -8.40
N SER A 517 53.33 14.16 -9.26
CA SER A 517 53.86 12.95 -9.97
C SER A 517 54.82 13.30 -11.17
N PRO A 518 55.33 12.40 -12.08
CA PRO A 518 54.97 11.00 -12.52
C PRO A 518 56.22 10.04 -12.50
N PRO A 519 56.60 9.06 -13.40
CA PRO A 519 56.10 8.48 -14.68
C PRO A 519 56.01 6.90 -14.78
N THR A 520 56.75 6.21 -15.67
CA THR A 520 56.25 5.01 -16.42
C THR A 520 57.29 3.89 -16.79
N GLY A 521 56.86 2.61 -16.82
CA GLY A 521 57.40 1.50 -17.68
C GLY A 521 58.14 0.34 -16.97
N GLY A 522 58.11 -0.94 -17.42
CA GLY A 522 57.32 -1.62 -18.47
C GLY A 522 57.78 -3.08 -18.78
N ALA A 523 56.84 -3.98 -19.20
CA ALA A 523 57.02 -5.40 -19.60
C ALA A 523 57.49 -6.39 -18.49
N THR A 524 57.31 -7.73 -18.55
CA THR A 524 56.83 -8.68 -19.60
C THR A 524 55.95 -9.80 -18.96
N SER A 525 55.22 -10.61 -19.74
CA SER A 525 54.14 -11.51 -19.26
C SER A 525 54.38 -13.04 -19.42
N THR A 526 53.51 -13.85 -18.79
CA THR A 526 53.41 -15.34 -18.84
C THR A 526 54.48 -16.08 -17.97
N PRO A 527 54.23 -17.29 -17.40
CA PRO A 527 53.42 -18.40 -17.91
C PRO A 527 52.16 -18.81 -17.12
N ILE A 528 51.40 -19.69 -17.79
CA ILE A 528 50.15 -20.36 -17.43
C ILE A 528 50.33 -21.38 -16.28
N PHE A 529 49.30 -21.52 -15.43
CA PHE A 529 48.85 -22.82 -14.93
C PHE A 529 47.35 -22.98 -15.24
N PRO A 530 46.89 -24.13 -15.78
CA PRO A 530 45.46 -24.39 -15.96
C PRO A 530 44.80 -24.80 -14.63
N PRO A 531 43.49 -24.55 -14.43
CA PRO A 531 42.76 -25.10 -13.29
C PRO A 531 42.72 -26.63 -13.37
N ILE A 532 43.07 -27.31 -12.27
CA ILE A 532 43.06 -28.77 -12.18
C ILE A 532 41.61 -29.25 -12.01
N THR A 533 41.14 -30.13 -12.89
CA THR A 533 39.77 -30.63 -12.90
C THR A 533 39.55 -31.84 -12.00
N SER A 534 38.44 -31.83 -11.25
CA SER A 534 37.71 -32.96 -10.64
C SER A 534 38.51 -34.22 -10.24
N THR A 535 38.63 -34.48 -8.93
CA THR A 535 38.76 -35.85 -8.41
C THR A 535 37.37 -36.44 -8.11
N THR A 536 37.16 -37.74 -8.36
CA THR A 536 35.88 -38.45 -8.16
C THR A 536 35.47 -38.67 -6.70
N SER A 537 36.27 -38.18 -5.77
CA SER A 537 35.95 -37.98 -4.35
C SER A 537 36.64 -36.68 -3.91
N GLY A 538 35.94 -35.78 -3.23
CA GLY A 538 36.49 -34.47 -2.85
C GLY A 538 37.77 -34.60 -2.01
N PRO A 539 38.88 -33.93 -2.35
CA PRO A 539 40.17 -34.16 -1.70
C PRO A 539 40.24 -33.65 -0.25
N PHE A 540 39.22 -32.91 0.19
CA PHE A 540 39.11 -32.36 1.54
C PHE A 540 38.24 -33.19 2.51
N VAL A 541 37.57 -34.25 2.02
CA VAL A 541 36.73 -35.13 2.87
C VAL A 541 37.58 -35.90 3.90
N ASN A 542 38.82 -36.27 3.53
CA ASN A 542 39.73 -37.09 4.34
C ASN A 542 40.84 -36.28 5.06
N PHE A 543 40.76 -34.96 5.12
CA PHE A 543 41.77 -34.15 5.83
C PHE A 543 41.53 -34.24 7.35
N PRO A 544 42.49 -34.72 8.16
CA PRO A 544 42.27 -34.98 9.58
C PRO A 544 42.29 -33.67 10.39
N ALA A 545 41.13 -33.05 10.53
CA ALA A 545 40.93 -31.87 11.37
C ALA A 545 41.05 -32.24 12.86
N THR A 546 42.27 -32.13 13.41
CA THR A 546 42.58 -32.41 14.82
C THR A 546 42.55 -31.18 15.72
N GLY A 547 42.24 -30.00 15.18
CA GLY A 547 42.16 -28.74 15.92
C GLY A 547 41.02 -27.84 15.43
N THR A 548 40.80 -26.75 16.17
CA THR A 548 39.76 -25.75 15.89
C THR A 548 40.33 -24.63 15.00
N PRO A 549 39.63 -24.15 13.95
CA PRO A 549 40.09 -22.99 13.18
C PRO A 549 40.24 -21.72 14.03
N SER A 550 41.06 -20.77 13.58
CA SER A 550 41.15 -19.46 14.24
C SER A 550 39.79 -18.73 14.29
N ALA A 551 39.60 -17.87 15.30
CA ALA A 551 38.35 -17.14 15.51
C ALA A 551 37.96 -16.26 14.31
N GLU A 552 38.96 -15.70 13.61
CA GLU A 552 38.75 -14.90 12.40
C GLU A 552 38.21 -15.75 11.23
N ILE A 553 38.63 -17.01 11.10
CA ILE A 553 38.10 -17.95 10.09
C ILE A 553 36.69 -18.42 10.46
N LEU A 554 36.40 -18.59 11.76
CA LEU A 554 35.06 -18.92 12.26
C LEU A 554 34.05 -17.76 12.14
N ALA A 555 34.52 -16.52 11.97
CA ALA A 555 33.69 -15.34 11.74
C ALA A 555 33.28 -15.14 10.27
N ILE A 556 33.90 -15.87 9.33
CA ILE A 556 33.57 -15.77 7.90
C ILE A 556 32.21 -16.43 7.63
N THR A 557 31.32 -15.67 7.02
CA THR A 557 29.97 -16.10 6.65
C THR A 557 29.87 -16.44 5.16
N LEU A 558 28.70 -16.91 4.71
CA LEU A 558 28.47 -17.09 3.28
C LEU A 558 28.25 -15.76 2.53
N ASP A 559 27.78 -14.72 3.24
CA ASP A 559 27.57 -13.38 2.69
C ASP A 559 28.89 -12.63 2.40
N ASP A 560 30.03 -13.12 2.93
CA ASP A 560 31.39 -12.66 2.57
C ASP A 560 31.86 -13.15 1.19
N PHE A 561 31.15 -14.09 0.55
CA PHE A 561 31.48 -14.63 -0.76
C PHE A 561 30.61 -14.03 -1.88
N VAL A 562 31.28 -13.47 -2.90
CA VAL A 562 30.63 -12.99 -4.11
C VAL A 562 30.56 -14.12 -5.14
N PHE A 563 29.35 -14.37 -5.64
CA PHE A 563 29.09 -15.30 -6.74
C PHE A 563 28.82 -14.50 -8.01
N THR A 564 29.47 -14.84 -9.11
CA THR A 564 29.38 -14.09 -10.38
C THR A 564 29.25 -15.05 -11.55
N GLN A 565 28.20 -14.87 -12.35
CA GLN A 565 28.00 -15.59 -13.60
C GLN A 565 28.96 -15.05 -14.66
N VAL A 566 29.85 -15.91 -15.18
CA VAL A 566 30.86 -15.50 -16.16
C VAL A 566 30.31 -15.55 -17.58
N GLY A 567 30.43 -14.45 -18.32
CA GLY A 567 29.91 -14.33 -19.68
C GLY A 567 30.97 -14.52 -20.76
N VAL A 568 30.76 -15.49 -21.66
CA VAL A 568 31.50 -15.51 -22.94
C VAL A 568 30.87 -14.48 -23.88
N GLY A 569 31.53 -13.33 -24.07
CA GLY A 569 31.02 -12.24 -24.93
C GLY A 569 29.84 -11.45 -24.34
N THR A 570 29.50 -11.66 -23.07
CA THR A 570 28.50 -10.88 -22.31
C THR A 570 29.14 -10.41 -21.00
N PRO A 571 28.69 -9.29 -20.39
CA PRO A 571 29.25 -8.84 -19.12
C PRO A 571 29.03 -9.89 -18.00
N ASP A 572 29.99 -9.96 -17.07
CA ASP A 572 29.89 -10.79 -15.86
C ASP A 572 28.78 -10.23 -14.93
N VAL A 573 27.90 -11.10 -14.44
CA VAL A 573 26.72 -10.70 -13.64
C VAL A 573 26.83 -11.22 -12.21
N ILE A 574 26.80 -10.33 -11.22
CA ILE A 574 26.80 -10.70 -9.80
C ILE A 574 25.47 -11.38 -9.44
N LEU A 575 25.55 -12.58 -8.87
CA LEU A 575 24.40 -13.39 -8.47
C LEU A 575 23.97 -13.04 -7.05
N VAL A 576 22.72 -12.64 -6.89
CA VAL A 576 22.15 -12.27 -5.58
C VAL A 576 21.84 -13.53 -4.77
N GLN A 577 22.55 -13.71 -3.66
CA GLN A 577 22.26 -14.75 -2.68
C GLN A 577 21.07 -14.36 -1.77
N LYS A 578 20.20 -15.31 -1.43
CA LYS A 578 19.15 -15.14 -0.43
C LYS A 578 19.00 -16.40 0.42
N ARG A 579 19.17 -16.26 1.75
CA ARG A 579 19.06 -17.37 2.74
C ARG A 579 19.90 -18.60 2.37
N GLY A 580 21.15 -18.39 1.94
CA GLY A 580 22.08 -19.45 1.54
C GLY A 580 21.79 -20.12 0.18
N VAL A 581 20.82 -19.62 -0.58
CA VAL A 581 20.55 -20.05 -1.96
C VAL A 581 21.03 -18.98 -2.94
N THR A 582 21.86 -19.39 -3.91
CA THR A 582 22.30 -18.57 -5.04
C THR A 582 21.74 -19.17 -6.33
N ARG A 583 20.89 -18.44 -7.07
CA ARG A 583 20.31 -18.92 -8.33
C ARG A 583 21.24 -18.63 -9.51
N THR A 584 21.39 -19.57 -10.44
CA THR A 584 22.37 -19.49 -11.55
C THR A 584 21.88 -20.18 -12.81
N ASN A 585 22.27 -19.67 -13.99
CA ASN A 585 22.03 -20.29 -15.27
C ASN A 585 23.05 -21.41 -15.50
N GLY A 586 22.58 -22.65 -15.72
CA GLY A 586 23.42 -23.82 -15.89
C GLY A 586 24.34 -23.79 -17.11
N GLU A 587 24.03 -22.99 -18.13
CA GLU A 587 24.83 -22.84 -19.36
C GLU A 587 26.04 -21.90 -19.22
N LYS A 588 26.21 -21.26 -18.07
CA LYS A 588 27.34 -20.34 -17.81
C LYS A 588 28.14 -20.78 -16.58
N ASN A 589 29.45 -20.55 -16.63
CA ASN A 589 30.33 -20.80 -15.49
C ASN A 589 29.97 -19.86 -14.31
N VAL A 590 30.25 -20.30 -13.08
CA VAL A 590 30.10 -19.51 -11.86
C VAL A 590 31.46 -19.25 -11.25
N ARG A 591 31.90 -18.00 -11.26
CA ARG A 591 33.05 -17.54 -10.47
C ARG A 591 32.57 -17.36 -9.02
N VAL A 592 33.37 -17.84 -8.07
CA VAL A 592 33.19 -17.61 -6.64
C VAL A 592 34.42 -16.89 -6.13
N SER A 593 34.26 -15.78 -5.42
CA SER A 593 35.38 -15.03 -4.85
C SER A 593 35.10 -14.50 -3.45
N ILE A 594 36.19 -14.24 -2.72
CA ILE A 594 36.19 -13.57 -1.42
C ILE A 594 37.36 -12.58 -1.39
N SER A 595 37.17 -11.41 -0.80
CA SER A 595 38.18 -10.36 -0.72
C SER A 595 39.43 -10.85 0.03
N TYR A 596 40.62 -10.45 -0.39
CA TYR A 596 41.87 -10.97 0.18
C TYR A 596 42.05 -10.57 1.65
N ASP A 597 41.67 -9.34 2.00
CA ASP A 597 41.75 -8.75 3.35
C ASP A 597 40.82 -9.41 4.38
N LYS A 598 39.76 -10.11 3.94
CA LYS A 598 38.85 -10.89 4.80
C LYS A 598 39.49 -12.14 5.40
N LEU A 599 40.71 -12.49 4.99
CA LEU A 599 41.42 -13.71 5.40
C LEU A 599 42.85 -13.33 5.81
N PRO A 600 43.26 -13.46 7.09
CA PRO A 600 44.67 -13.20 7.46
C PRO A 600 45.65 -14.10 6.69
N ASP A 601 46.85 -13.58 6.42
CA ASP A 601 47.93 -14.10 5.53
C ASP A 601 48.49 -15.51 5.86
N VAL A 602 47.92 -16.20 6.86
CA VAL A 602 48.24 -17.59 7.20
C VAL A 602 48.09 -18.51 5.98
N LEU A 603 48.96 -19.52 5.87
CA LEU A 603 48.83 -20.58 4.86
C LEU A 603 47.44 -21.22 4.94
N LYS A 604 46.65 -21.03 3.88
CA LYS A 604 45.26 -21.45 3.79
C LYS A 604 44.98 -22.16 2.47
N THR A 605 43.94 -22.97 2.46
CA THR A 605 43.40 -23.54 1.24
C THR A 605 41.88 -23.43 1.27
N ILE A 606 41.32 -22.79 0.26
CA ILE A 606 39.87 -22.57 0.13
C ILE A 606 39.40 -23.38 -1.07
N ALA A 607 38.37 -24.20 -0.87
CA ALA A 607 37.77 -25.00 -1.92
C ALA A 607 36.25 -25.05 -1.80
N ILE A 608 35.54 -24.67 -2.87
CA ILE A 608 34.11 -24.95 -2.99
C ILE A 608 33.93 -26.38 -3.49
N THR A 609 33.21 -27.20 -2.74
CA THR A 609 32.82 -28.56 -3.13
C THR A 609 31.34 -28.58 -3.42
N VAL A 610 30.95 -28.93 -4.64
CA VAL A 610 29.57 -28.99 -5.11
C VAL A 610 29.19 -30.47 -5.27
N ALA A 611 28.05 -30.89 -4.73
CA ALA A 611 27.53 -32.23 -4.93
C ALA A 611 26.45 -32.24 -6.03
N ASP A 612 26.58 -33.16 -6.97
CA ASP A 612 25.60 -33.40 -8.03
C ASP A 612 24.53 -34.40 -7.55
N PRO A 613 23.28 -33.96 -7.28
CA PRO A 613 22.22 -34.84 -6.79
C PRO A 613 21.78 -35.88 -7.83
N ASN A 614 21.88 -35.54 -9.13
CA ASN A 614 21.43 -36.38 -10.23
C ASN A 614 22.49 -37.45 -10.56
N GLN A 615 23.77 -37.16 -10.33
CA GLN A 615 24.87 -38.14 -10.32
C GLN A 615 25.10 -38.78 -8.93
N ASN A 616 24.04 -39.13 -8.19
CA ASN A 616 24.13 -39.89 -6.92
C ASN A 616 25.01 -39.20 -5.85
N ASN A 617 24.80 -37.89 -5.65
CA ASN A 617 25.58 -37.02 -4.73
C ASN A 617 27.09 -37.04 -4.99
N LYS A 618 27.52 -37.17 -6.24
CA LYS A 618 28.93 -37.10 -6.64
C LYS A 618 29.49 -35.70 -6.39
N GLU A 619 30.44 -35.60 -5.47
CA GLU A 619 31.12 -34.35 -5.14
C GLU A 619 32.20 -33.98 -6.17
N SER A 620 32.30 -32.69 -6.49
CA SER A 620 33.39 -32.09 -7.27
C SER A 620 33.90 -30.84 -6.55
N SER A 621 35.20 -30.81 -6.24
CA SER A 621 35.85 -29.71 -5.53
C SER A 621 36.67 -28.82 -6.47
N TYR A 622 36.54 -27.50 -6.30
CA TYR A 622 37.23 -26.47 -7.06
C TYR A 622 38.00 -25.56 -6.11
N LEU A 623 39.30 -25.38 -6.36
CA LEU A 623 40.16 -24.52 -5.56
C LEU A 623 39.94 -23.04 -5.89
N LEU A 624 39.96 -22.18 -4.86
CA LEU A 624 40.03 -20.73 -5.02
C LEU A 624 41.49 -20.30 -4.86
N GLY A 625 42.07 -19.73 -5.92
CA GLY A 625 43.44 -19.20 -5.94
C GLY A 625 43.47 -17.68 -5.75
N VAL A 626 44.59 -17.14 -5.25
CA VAL A 626 44.77 -15.68 -5.18
C VAL A 626 44.88 -15.11 -6.59
N ASN A 627 44.09 -14.08 -6.90
CA ASN A 627 44.11 -13.43 -8.20
C ASN A 627 45.43 -12.66 -8.44
N ALA A 628 45.71 -12.33 -9.71
CA ALA A 628 46.99 -11.73 -10.11
C ALA A 628 47.32 -10.38 -9.40
N THR A 629 46.29 -9.68 -8.92
CA THR A 629 46.40 -8.40 -8.20
C THR A 629 46.44 -8.53 -6.66
N LYS A 630 46.32 -9.75 -6.11
CA LYS A 630 46.16 -10.02 -4.66
C LYS A 630 45.01 -9.26 -4.00
N THR A 631 43.92 -9.03 -4.73
CA THR A 631 42.71 -8.35 -4.21
C THR A 631 41.62 -9.32 -3.80
N ALA A 632 41.62 -10.55 -4.33
CA ALA A 632 40.66 -11.59 -3.98
C ALA A 632 41.26 -12.99 -4.12
N TYR A 633 40.69 -13.94 -3.39
CA TYR A 633 40.73 -15.36 -3.76
C TYR A 633 39.57 -15.63 -4.73
N GLU A 634 39.82 -16.25 -5.87
CA GLU A 634 38.81 -16.58 -6.87
C GLU A 634 38.95 -18.01 -7.41
N GLY A 635 37.82 -18.64 -7.73
CA GLY A 635 37.74 -19.97 -8.34
C GLY A 635 36.53 -20.05 -9.26
N VAL A 636 36.55 -20.97 -10.22
CA VAL A 636 35.48 -21.10 -11.23
C VAL A 636 34.89 -22.51 -11.17
N VAL A 637 33.60 -22.58 -10.86
CA VAL A 637 32.75 -23.77 -11.07
C VAL A 637 32.31 -23.77 -12.54
N PRO A 638 32.49 -24.88 -13.28
CA PRO A 638 32.08 -24.97 -14.68
C PRO A 638 30.55 -25.02 -14.84
N VAL A 639 30.09 -24.96 -16.09
CA VAL A 639 28.70 -25.25 -16.49
C VAL A 639 28.18 -26.56 -15.90
N PHE A 640 26.87 -26.59 -15.66
CA PHE A 640 26.13 -27.76 -15.17
C PHE A 640 25.62 -28.60 -16.35
N VAL A 641 24.93 -29.71 -16.06
CA VAL A 641 24.37 -30.61 -17.08
C VAL A 641 22.84 -30.64 -17.07
N GLU A 642 22.21 -30.49 -15.91
CA GLU A 642 20.76 -30.62 -15.72
C GLU A 642 20.23 -29.58 -14.72
N ASP A 643 18.94 -29.25 -14.81
CA ASP A 643 18.21 -28.43 -13.84
C ASP A 643 18.24 -29.09 -12.44
N GLY A 644 18.46 -28.29 -11.39
CA GLY A 644 18.46 -28.85 -10.04
C GLY A 644 19.01 -27.95 -8.93
N LYS A 645 18.91 -28.47 -7.71
CA LYS A 645 19.47 -27.84 -6.51
C LYS A 645 20.75 -28.55 -6.12
N TYR A 646 21.87 -27.93 -6.44
CA TYR A 646 23.21 -28.46 -6.20
C TYR A 646 23.72 -27.91 -4.86
N PRO A 647 23.66 -28.68 -3.75
CA PRO A 647 24.22 -28.24 -2.48
C PRO A 647 25.74 -28.15 -2.59
N PHE A 648 26.32 -27.15 -1.96
CA PHE A 648 27.76 -26.95 -1.92
C PHE A 648 28.25 -26.68 -0.49
N THR A 649 29.53 -26.95 -0.25
CA THR A 649 30.24 -26.59 0.97
C THR A 649 31.59 -25.98 0.60
N ILE A 650 31.80 -24.72 0.99
CA ILE A 650 33.10 -24.06 0.99
C ILE A 650 33.85 -24.56 2.23
N ASN A 651 35.01 -25.19 1.99
CA ASN A 651 35.93 -25.61 3.05
C ASN A 651 37.08 -24.59 3.09
N ILE A 652 37.29 -23.97 4.26
CA ILE A 652 38.44 -23.09 4.53
C ILE A 652 39.37 -23.86 5.48
N VAL A 653 40.51 -24.30 4.97
CA VAL A 653 41.52 -25.06 5.72
C VAL A 653 42.50 -24.09 6.38
N ASP A 654 42.61 -24.19 7.70
CA ASP A 654 43.60 -23.53 8.55
C ASP A 654 44.78 -24.49 8.78
N HIS A 655 45.90 -24.27 8.08
CA HIS A 655 47.07 -25.17 8.18
C HIS A 655 47.89 -24.98 9.46
N GLU A 656 47.74 -23.86 10.18
CA GLU A 656 48.41 -23.64 11.46
C GLU A 656 47.67 -24.35 12.59
N ASN A 657 46.37 -24.10 12.74
CA ASN A 657 45.56 -24.69 13.82
C ASN A 657 45.03 -26.09 13.48
N ARG A 658 45.26 -26.58 12.24
CA ARG A 658 44.79 -27.88 11.72
C ARG A 658 43.26 -28.04 11.83
N GLY A 659 42.55 -26.94 11.60
CA GLY A 659 41.10 -26.86 11.61
C GLY A 659 40.53 -26.64 10.21
N ILE A 660 39.25 -26.94 10.04
CA ILE A 660 38.51 -26.64 8.81
C ILE A 660 37.19 -25.97 9.18
N ALA A 661 36.98 -24.74 8.70
CA ALA A 661 35.65 -24.14 8.70
C ALA A 661 34.88 -24.59 7.46
N ARG A 662 33.58 -24.86 7.63
CA ARG A 662 32.67 -25.33 6.58
C ARG A 662 31.47 -24.42 6.50
N ILE A 663 31.27 -23.82 5.33
CA ILE A 663 30.16 -22.91 5.04
C ILE A 663 29.36 -23.53 3.89
N SER A 664 28.10 -23.86 4.14
CA SER A 664 27.25 -24.58 3.18
C SER A 664 26.16 -23.70 2.59
N GLY A 665 25.84 -23.94 1.32
CA GLY A 665 24.78 -23.25 0.58
C GLY A 665 24.22 -24.13 -0.54
N VAL A 666 23.36 -23.56 -1.38
CA VAL A 666 22.75 -24.26 -2.53
C VAL A 666 22.84 -23.40 -3.78
N LEU A 667 23.33 -23.98 -4.87
CA LEU A 667 23.19 -23.42 -6.21
C LEU A 667 21.87 -23.92 -6.81
N ASP A 668 20.96 -22.99 -7.09
CA ASP A 668 19.66 -23.26 -7.72
C ASP A 668 19.83 -23.07 -9.24
N VAL A 669 20.11 -24.18 -9.92
CA VAL A 669 20.52 -24.23 -11.34
C VAL A 669 19.31 -24.42 -12.23
N TYR A 670 19.17 -23.55 -13.23
CA TYR A 670 18.11 -23.64 -14.25
C TYR A 670 18.70 -23.50 -15.66
N PHE A 671 18.09 -24.15 -16.64
CA PHE A 671 18.42 -23.98 -18.05
C PHE A 671 17.36 -23.12 -18.77
N PRO A 672 17.75 -22.14 -19.60
CA PRO A 672 16.80 -21.39 -20.42
C PRO A 672 16.27 -22.28 -21.55
N LEU A 673 14.96 -22.22 -21.82
CA LEU A 673 14.33 -22.98 -22.89
C LEU A 673 14.88 -22.53 -24.26
N LYS A 674 15.58 -23.42 -24.95
CA LYS A 674 16.03 -23.21 -26.33
C LYS A 674 14.94 -23.62 -27.32
N LEU A 675 14.25 -22.63 -27.88
CA LEU A 675 13.25 -22.84 -28.93
C LEU A 675 13.93 -23.29 -30.25
N PRO A 676 13.26 -24.11 -31.08
CA PRO A 676 13.76 -24.50 -32.39
C PRO A 676 13.88 -23.29 -33.34
N THR A 677 14.92 -23.29 -34.16
CA THR A 677 15.46 -22.11 -34.85
C THR A 677 14.69 -21.65 -36.10
N MET A 678 13.36 -21.74 -36.11
CA MET A 678 12.49 -21.24 -37.20
C MET A 678 11.31 -20.43 -36.66
N ILE A 679 11.61 -19.40 -35.87
CA ILE A 679 10.65 -18.42 -35.32
C ILE A 679 11.18 -17.01 -35.62
N PRO A 680 10.33 -16.06 -36.09
CA PRO A 680 10.75 -14.67 -36.33
C PRO A 680 11.26 -13.97 -35.06
N PRO A 681 12.25 -13.06 -35.14
CA PRO A 681 12.91 -12.45 -33.97
C PRO A 681 11.95 -11.84 -32.94
N ALA A 682 10.91 -11.14 -33.39
CA ALA A 682 9.93 -10.48 -32.51
C ALA A 682 9.19 -11.46 -31.57
N ILE A 683 8.97 -12.70 -32.00
CA ILE A 683 8.30 -13.73 -31.18
C ILE A 683 9.30 -14.37 -30.19
N ALA A 684 10.57 -14.52 -30.58
CA ALA A 684 11.62 -14.98 -29.66
C ALA A 684 11.84 -13.98 -28.51
N GLU A 685 11.87 -12.68 -28.81
CA GLU A 685 11.98 -11.60 -27.82
C GLU A 685 10.82 -11.64 -26.81
N ALA A 686 9.57 -11.69 -27.31
CA ALA A 686 8.36 -11.72 -26.49
C ALA A 686 8.25 -12.97 -25.61
N VAL A 687 8.66 -14.15 -26.12
CA VAL A 687 8.67 -15.39 -25.35
C VAL A 687 9.74 -15.37 -24.27
N ASN A 688 10.93 -14.81 -24.54
CA ASN A 688 11.97 -14.66 -23.52
C ASN A 688 11.52 -13.72 -22.38
N GLN A 689 10.92 -12.58 -22.70
CA GLN A 689 10.38 -11.65 -21.70
C GLN A 689 9.25 -12.29 -20.87
N ALA A 690 8.35 -13.07 -21.51
CA ALA A 690 7.30 -13.79 -20.80
C ALA A 690 7.86 -14.87 -19.84
N ILE A 691 8.91 -15.59 -20.24
CA ILE A 691 9.58 -16.59 -19.39
C ILE A 691 10.25 -15.91 -18.18
N GLU A 692 10.89 -14.76 -18.37
CA GLU A 692 11.55 -14.02 -17.28
C GLU A 692 10.53 -13.53 -16.23
N ILE A 693 9.37 -13.03 -16.67
CA ILE A 693 8.25 -12.61 -15.79
C ILE A 693 7.67 -13.80 -15.00
N ILE A 694 7.51 -14.97 -15.63
CA ILE A 694 6.97 -16.18 -14.97
C ILE A 694 7.94 -16.75 -13.92
N GLN A 695 9.24 -16.47 -14.02
CA GLN A 695 10.27 -17.02 -13.15
C GLN A 695 10.66 -16.15 -11.93
N ALA A 696 9.93 -15.06 -11.66
CA ALA A 696 10.10 -14.25 -10.47
C ALA A 696 9.76 -15.04 -9.16
N PRO A 697 10.52 -14.87 -8.06
CA PRO A 697 10.40 -15.74 -6.89
C PRO A 697 9.11 -15.49 -6.08
N VAL A 698 8.21 -16.48 -6.08
CA VAL A 698 7.00 -16.50 -5.25
C VAL A 698 7.38 -16.50 -3.76
N GLN A 699 6.86 -15.53 -3.00
CA GLN A 699 6.99 -15.45 -1.54
C GLN A 699 6.13 -16.53 -0.87
N ASN A 700 6.72 -17.71 -0.60
CA ASN A 700 5.99 -18.80 0.02
C ASN A 700 5.91 -18.68 1.56
N ILE A 701 4.70 -18.88 2.07
CA ILE A 701 4.32 -18.77 3.48
C ILE A 701 4.68 -20.09 4.20
N SER A 702 5.05 -19.99 5.48
CA SER A 702 5.46 -21.16 6.28
C SER A 702 4.32 -22.18 6.50
N PRO A 703 4.57 -23.49 6.38
CA PRO A 703 3.57 -24.53 6.62
C PRO A 703 3.40 -24.84 8.11
N TYR A 704 2.14 -24.97 8.55
CA TYR A 704 1.78 -25.71 9.77
C TYR A 704 0.65 -26.69 9.44
N ALA A 705 0.84 -27.96 9.77
CA ALA A 705 -0.04 -29.06 9.38
C ALA A 705 -0.98 -29.50 10.52
N VAL A 706 -2.27 -29.62 10.21
CA VAL A 706 -3.27 -30.41 10.95
C VAL A 706 -4.34 -30.93 9.94
N PRO A 707 -5.21 -31.90 10.28
CA PRO A 707 -5.11 -33.23 9.68
C PRO A 707 -6.20 -33.56 8.64
N VAL A 708 -6.06 -34.72 8.00
CA VAL A 708 -7.08 -35.32 7.13
C VAL A 708 -8.36 -35.63 7.91
N GLY A 709 -9.51 -35.21 7.38
CA GLY A 709 -10.83 -35.51 7.95
C GLY A 709 -11.98 -35.41 6.94
N VAL A 710 -12.35 -36.57 6.38
CA VAL A 710 -13.67 -36.93 5.78
C VAL A 710 -14.39 -35.80 5.00
N ALA A 711 -14.25 -35.67 3.67
CA ALA A 711 -14.75 -36.54 2.60
C ALA A 711 -16.30 -36.58 2.44
N VAL A 712 -16.75 -36.75 1.19
CA VAL A 712 -18.16 -36.78 0.71
C VAL A 712 -18.87 -35.40 0.71
N GLY A 713 -18.97 -34.78 -0.47
CA GLY A 713 -19.78 -33.57 -0.68
C GLY A 713 -19.75 -33.04 -2.13
N THR A 714 -18.61 -33.13 -2.81
CA THR A 714 -18.39 -32.58 -4.17
C THR A 714 -18.75 -33.57 -5.29
N GLY A 715 -19.99 -34.07 -5.28
CA GLY A 715 -20.50 -35.01 -6.30
C GLY A 715 -21.63 -34.49 -7.20
N GLN A 716 -22.26 -33.35 -6.86
CA GLN A 716 -23.46 -32.82 -7.53
C GLN A 716 -23.43 -31.29 -7.62
N ALA A 717 -22.57 -30.75 -8.50
CA ALA A 717 -22.52 -29.32 -8.81
C ALA A 717 -22.15 -29.00 -10.27
N VAL A 718 -21.34 -29.84 -10.91
CA VAL A 718 -20.79 -29.60 -12.26
C VAL A 718 -21.80 -29.88 -13.40
N LEU A 719 -22.92 -30.56 -13.10
CA LEU A 719 -23.91 -31.02 -14.09
C LEU A 719 -25.09 -30.06 -14.32
N LEU A 720 -24.92 -28.77 -14.04
CA LEU A 720 -25.94 -27.72 -14.25
C LEU A 720 -25.42 -26.48 -15.01
N ALA A 721 -24.29 -26.60 -15.72
CA ALA A 721 -23.66 -25.50 -16.46
C ALA A 721 -23.89 -25.53 -17.98
N THR A 722 -24.51 -26.58 -18.53
CA THR A 722 -24.59 -26.86 -19.98
C THR A 722 -25.93 -26.51 -20.63
N ASN A 723 -26.83 -25.81 -19.93
CA ASN A 723 -28.09 -25.30 -20.48
C ASN A 723 -28.41 -23.93 -19.88
N VAL A 724 -27.97 -22.86 -20.54
CA VAL A 724 -28.33 -21.46 -20.22
C VAL A 724 -29.22 -20.95 -21.35
N GLY A 725 -30.52 -21.27 -21.27
CA GLY A 725 -31.47 -21.06 -22.36
C GLY A 725 -32.09 -19.65 -22.41
N SER A 726 -31.81 -18.79 -21.43
CA SER A 726 -32.44 -17.48 -21.30
C SER A 726 -31.54 -16.44 -20.63
N VAL A 727 -31.73 -15.17 -21.01
CA VAL A 727 -31.14 -14.01 -20.33
C VAL A 727 -31.54 -13.95 -18.85
N TYR A 728 -32.70 -14.54 -18.50
CA TYR A 728 -33.15 -14.69 -17.12
C TYR A 728 -32.23 -15.62 -16.30
N ASP A 729 -31.68 -16.66 -16.90
CA ASP A 729 -30.75 -17.58 -16.23
C ASP A 729 -29.39 -16.90 -16.00
N VAL A 730 -28.94 -16.05 -16.93
CA VAL A 730 -27.75 -15.20 -16.77
C VAL A 730 -27.95 -14.20 -15.63
N TYR A 731 -29.11 -13.55 -15.55
CA TYR A 731 -29.46 -12.66 -14.44
C TYR A 731 -29.49 -13.39 -13.08
N LEU A 732 -30.06 -14.60 -13.03
CA LEU A 732 -30.03 -15.45 -11.83
C LEU A 732 -28.61 -15.96 -11.51
N LEU A 733 -27.75 -16.20 -12.51
CA LEU A 733 -26.33 -16.50 -12.31
C LEU A 733 -25.61 -15.32 -11.65
N ILE A 734 -25.81 -14.09 -12.13
CA ILE A 734 -25.20 -12.89 -11.58
C ILE A 734 -25.64 -12.67 -10.13
N LEU A 735 -26.93 -12.82 -9.82
CA LEU A 735 -27.43 -12.74 -8.44
C LEU A 735 -26.83 -13.83 -7.53
N LYS A 736 -26.74 -15.07 -8.02
CA LYS A 736 -26.08 -16.18 -7.30
C LYS A 736 -24.58 -15.91 -7.12
N PHE A 737 -23.90 -15.35 -8.11
CA PHE A 737 -22.47 -15.03 -8.08
C PHE A 737 -22.16 -13.91 -7.08
N ILE A 738 -23.01 -12.87 -7.00
CA ILE A 738 -22.92 -11.83 -5.96
C ILE A 738 -23.14 -12.44 -4.56
N GLY A 739 -24.11 -13.35 -4.41
CA GLY A 739 -24.30 -14.11 -3.17
C GLY A 739 -23.10 -15.02 -2.82
N LEU A 740 -22.48 -15.65 -3.82
CA LEU A 740 -21.34 -16.53 -3.66
C LEU A 740 -20.07 -15.75 -3.28
N LEU A 741 -19.80 -14.62 -3.95
CA LEU A 741 -18.67 -13.73 -3.64
C LEU A 741 -18.78 -13.11 -2.24
N THR A 742 -19.98 -12.69 -1.84
CA THR A 742 -20.23 -12.16 -0.48
C THR A 742 -20.24 -13.25 0.61
N GLY A 743 -20.40 -14.52 0.24
CA GLY A 743 -20.23 -15.67 1.13
C GLY A 743 -18.78 -16.16 1.26
N LEU A 744 -18.11 -16.45 0.14
CA LEU A 744 -16.79 -17.11 0.12
C LEU A 744 -15.65 -16.25 0.68
N PHE A 745 -15.73 -14.93 0.56
CA PHE A 745 -14.74 -14.03 1.18
C PHE A 745 -15.05 -13.70 2.65
N ARG A 746 -16.08 -14.30 3.25
CA ARG A 746 -16.45 -14.07 4.65
C ARG A 746 -15.77 -15.06 5.63
N ARG A 747 -14.43 -15.12 5.59
CA ARG A 747 -13.69 -15.41 6.83
C ARG A 747 -14.06 -14.31 7.83
N LYS A 748 -14.64 -14.66 8.99
CA LYS A 748 -14.66 -13.75 10.13
C LYS A 748 -13.21 -13.34 10.38
N ARG A 749 -12.88 -12.06 10.21
CA ARG A 749 -11.65 -11.52 10.79
C ARG A 749 -11.85 -11.54 12.31
N HIS A 750 -10.83 -11.94 13.04
CA HIS A 750 -10.84 -11.77 14.50
C HIS A 750 -10.73 -10.27 14.77
N GLU A 751 -11.75 -9.71 15.40
CA GLU A 751 -11.70 -8.35 15.91
C GLU A 751 -10.62 -8.30 17.01
N PRO A 752 -9.70 -7.31 17.02
CA PRO A 752 -8.57 -7.28 17.96
C PRO A 752 -8.97 -6.78 19.37
N TRP A 753 -10.26 -6.76 19.70
CA TRP A 753 -10.84 -6.30 20.96
C TRP A 753 -11.87 -7.32 21.48
N GLY A 754 -12.10 -7.33 22.79
CA GLY A 754 -13.24 -7.99 23.42
C GLY A 754 -14.48 -7.10 23.43
N VAL A 755 -15.65 -7.66 23.75
CA VAL A 755 -16.91 -6.91 23.93
C VAL A 755 -17.60 -7.32 25.23
N VAL A 756 -18.00 -6.35 26.06
CA VAL A 756 -18.87 -6.56 27.23
C VAL A 756 -20.33 -6.33 26.82
N TYR A 757 -21.22 -7.28 27.13
CA TYR A 757 -22.58 -7.26 26.62
C TYR A 757 -23.61 -7.90 27.58
N ASP A 758 -24.88 -7.51 27.44
CA ASP A 758 -26.00 -8.07 28.19
C ASP A 758 -26.30 -9.50 27.71
N SER A 759 -26.20 -10.47 28.62
CA SER A 759 -26.39 -11.90 28.34
C SER A 759 -27.78 -12.25 27.81
N VAL A 760 -28.79 -11.43 28.11
CA VAL A 760 -30.19 -11.60 27.74
C VAL A 760 -30.53 -10.84 26.45
N THR A 761 -30.24 -9.53 26.39
CA THR A 761 -30.63 -8.71 25.21
C THR A 761 -29.62 -8.77 24.06
N LYS A 762 -28.43 -9.37 24.28
CA LYS A 762 -27.32 -9.47 23.31
C LYS A 762 -26.81 -8.11 22.83
N ARG A 763 -26.97 -7.07 23.65
CA ARG A 763 -26.54 -5.70 23.35
C ARG A 763 -25.22 -5.39 24.05
N PRO A 764 -24.28 -4.70 23.40
CA PRO A 764 -23.11 -4.17 24.08
C PRO A 764 -23.50 -3.20 25.20
N LEU A 765 -22.64 -3.07 26.21
CA LEU A 765 -22.91 -2.28 27.42
C LEU A 765 -21.90 -1.14 27.58
N ASP A 766 -22.40 0.09 27.74
CA ASP A 766 -21.57 1.31 27.81
C ASP A 766 -21.99 2.24 28.98
N PRO A 767 -21.08 2.71 29.85
CA PRO A 767 -19.76 2.12 30.10
C PRO A 767 -19.89 0.83 30.93
N ALA A 768 -18.97 -0.11 30.71
CA ALA A 768 -18.61 -1.14 31.67
C ALA A 768 -17.10 -1.00 31.99
N TYR A 769 -16.71 -1.27 33.22
CA TYR A 769 -15.33 -1.22 33.67
C TYR A 769 -14.74 -2.62 33.67
N VAL A 770 -13.59 -2.81 33.05
CA VAL A 770 -12.95 -4.11 32.84
C VAL A 770 -11.52 -4.04 33.35
N ILE A 771 -11.15 -4.98 34.23
CA ILE A 771 -9.86 -5.03 34.91
C ILE A 771 -9.19 -6.36 34.59
N ALA A 772 -7.92 -6.35 34.23
CA ALA A 772 -7.04 -7.52 34.17
C ALA A 772 -6.10 -7.53 35.38
N GLN A 773 -6.16 -8.61 36.15
CA GLN A 773 -5.41 -8.84 37.39
C GLN A 773 -4.39 -9.97 37.18
N VAL A 774 -3.19 -9.81 37.73
CA VAL A 774 -2.17 -10.88 37.75
C VAL A 774 -2.54 -11.87 38.83
N ARG A 775 -2.37 -13.17 38.56
CA ARG A 775 -2.58 -14.20 39.57
C ARG A 775 -1.70 -13.97 40.81
N ASP A 776 -2.30 -14.12 41.99
CA ASP A 776 -1.69 -14.00 43.31
C ASP A 776 -1.24 -12.58 43.76
N THR A 777 -1.68 -11.50 43.07
CA THR A 777 -1.63 -10.12 43.60
C THR A 777 -2.91 -9.32 43.34
N GLU A 778 -3.29 -8.44 44.28
CA GLU A 778 -4.45 -7.54 44.09
C GLU A 778 -4.17 -6.36 43.14
N ASN A 779 -2.92 -6.18 42.70
CA ASN A 779 -2.55 -5.14 41.73
C ASN A 779 -3.17 -5.45 40.35
N SER A 780 -4.02 -4.54 39.87
CA SER A 780 -4.40 -4.47 38.47
C SER A 780 -3.18 -4.12 37.59
N THR A 781 -3.17 -4.62 36.36
CA THR A 781 -2.12 -4.33 35.36
C THR A 781 -2.65 -3.87 34.02
N GLY A 782 -3.96 -3.97 33.81
CA GLY A 782 -4.66 -3.36 32.68
C GLY A 782 -6.08 -3.01 33.12
N GLU A 783 -6.50 -1.78 32.84
CA GLU A 783 -7.83 -1.27 33.15
C GLU A 783 -8.40 -0.58 31.92
N ALA A 784 -9.67 -0.84 31.62
CA ALA A 784 -10.35 -0.34 30.43
C ALA A 784 -11.80 0.00 30.75
N ILE A 785 -12.28 1.09 30.15
CA ILE A 785 -13.70 1.40 30.06
C ILE A 785 -14.14 1.08 28.63
N THR A 786 -15.28 0.44 28.47
CA THR A 786 -15.83 0.12 27.15
C THR A 786 -16.21 1.35 26.33
N ASP A 787 -16.18 1.24 25.00
CA ASP A 787 -16.78 2.24 24.11
C ASP A 787 -18.32 2.11 23.99
N LEU A 788 -18.93 2.98 23.17
CA LEU A 788 -20.38 3.02 22.84
C LEU A 788 -20.92 1.74 22.16
N ASP A 789 -20.04 0.86 21.71
CA ASP A 789 -20.30 -0.47 21.11
C ASP A 789 -19.80 -1.60 22.04
N GLY A 790 -19.54 -1.31 23.32
CA GLY A 790 -19.18 -2.27 24.38
C GLY A 790 -17.75 -2.81 24.30
N ARG A 791 -16.91 -2.26 23.42
CA ARG A 791 -15.58 -2.82 23.08
C ARG A 791 -14.54 -2.46 24.12
N TYR A 792 -13.66 -3.39 24.46
CA TYR A 792 -12.51 -3.17 25.35
C TYR A 792 -11.27 -3.91 24.84
N GLY A 793 -10.09 -3.49 25.28
CA GLY A 793 -8.83 -4.18 24.99
C GLY A 793 -7.74 -3.79 25.98
N PHE A 794 -6.73 -4.65 26.10
CA PHE A 794 -5.57 -4.45 26.98
C PHE A 794 -4.29 -4.75 26.22
N LEU A 795 -3.22 -4.03 26.56
CA LEU A 795 -1.84 -4.47 26.32
C LEU A 795 -1.33 -5.06 27.63
N LEU A 796 -1.10 -6.36 27.65
CA LEU A 796 -0.58 -7.10 28.81
C LEU A 796 0.76 -7.74 28.47
N ASN A 797 1.64 -7.81 29.45
CA ASN A 797 2.89 -8.56 29.35
C ASN A 797 2.61 -10.08 29.36
N PRO A 798 3.57 -10.94 28.97
CA PRO A 798 3.41 -12.38 29.09
C PRO A 798 3.20 -12.80 30.56
N GLY A 799 2.17 -13.59 30.85
CA GLY A 799 1.80 -13.97 32.21
C GLY A 799 0.41 -14.62 32.33
N GLU A 800 0.04 -15.00 33.55
CA GLU A 800 -1.28 -15.57 33.87
C GLU A 800 -2.20 -14.51 34.50
N TYR A 801 -3.38 -14.36 33.91
CA TYR A 801 -4.32 -13.28 34.21
C TYR A 801 -5.74 -13.79 34.45
N THR A 802 -6.49 -13.05 35.25
CA THR A 802 -7.95 -13.09 35.32
C THR A 802 -8.51 -11.71 34.96
N ILE A 803 -9.56 -11.69 34.14
CA ILE A 803 -10.39 -10.51 33.92
C ILE A 803 -11.58 -10.51 34.89
N VAL A 804 -11.91 -9.33 35.40
CA VAL A 804 -13.16 -9.00 36.10
C VAL A 804 -13.84 -7.85 35.36
N ALA A 805 -15.15 -7.93 35.13
CA ALA A 805 -15.96 -6.84 34.57
C ALA A 805 -17.03 -6.38 35.57
N ASN A 806 -17.26 -5.07 35.65
CA ASN A 806 -18.20 -4.45 36.57
C ASN A 806 -19.06 -3.39 35.86
N LYS A 807 -20.37 -3.42 36.11
CA LYS A 807 -21.33 -2.39 35.69
C LYS A 807 -22.51 -2.33 36.68
N THR A 808 -23.01 -1.12 36.95
CA THR A 808 -24.18 -0.86 37.80
C THR A 808 -25.41 -1.66 37.35
N HIS A 809 -26.09 -2.34 38.28
CA HIS A 809 -27.24 -3.23 38.05
C HIS A 809 -26.97 -4.51 37.21
N TYR A 810 -25.70 -4.82 36.92
CA TYR A 810 -25.28 -6.06 36.26
C TYR A 810 -24.39 -6.92 37.17
N LYS A 811 -24.39 -8.23 36.94
CA LYS A 811 -23.59 -9.22 37.65
C LYS A 811 -22.57 -9.90 36.72
N PHE A 812 -21.34 -10.02 37.22
CA PHE A 812 -20.29 -10.87 36.67
C PHE A 812 -19.95 -12.01 37.66
N PRO A 813 -19.60 -13.22 37.18
CA PRO A 813 -19.84 -13.72 35.83
C PRO A 813 -21.33 -13.96 35.55
N SER A 814 -21.70 -14.08 34.27
CA SER A 814 -23.04 -14.51 33.87
C SER A 814 -23.32 -15.94 34.34
N ASP A 815 -24.37 -16.13 35.14
CA ASP A 815 -24.90 -17.46 35.46
C ASP A 815 -25.74 -18.00 34.29
N LYS A 816 -26.44 -17.11 33.56
CA LYS A 816 -27.36 -17.48 32.45
C LYS A 816 -26.65 -18.14 31.26
N LEU A 817 -25.37 -17.83 31.01
CA LEU A 817 -24.59 -18.37 29.89
C LEU A 817 -23.39 -19.24 30.33
N ARG A 818 -23.23 -19.48 31.64
CA ARG A 818 -22.07 -20.15 32.22
C ARG A 818 -21.75 -21.50 31.54
N GLY A 819 -20.50 -21.68 31.14
CA GLY A 819 -20.03 -22.91 30.48
C GLY A 819 -20.31 -23.00 28.97
N ARG A 820 -20.90 -21.96 28.34
CA ARG A 820 -21.02 -21.89 26.88
C ARG A 820 -19.83 -21.15 26.26
N VAL A 821 -19.18 -21.74 25.25
CA VAL A 821 -18.06 -21.10 24.53
C VAL A 821 -18.53 -20.03 23.51
N ARG A 822 -19.82 -20.03 23.15
CA ARG A 822 -20.47 -19.07 22.22
C ARG A 822 -21.99 -18.98 22.45
N ASP A 823 -22.61 -17.90 21.97
CA ASP A 823 -24.07 -17.75 21.85
C ASP A 823 -24.50 -17.45 20.39
N GLU A 824 -25.68 -16.85 20.18
CA GLU A 824 -26.19 -16.53 18.83
C GLU A 824 -25.42 -15.42 18.10
N PHE A 825 -24.67 -14.58 18.82
CA PHE A 825 -23.98 -13.40 18.26
C PHE A 825 -22.48 -13.39 18.57
N TYR A 826 -22.09 -13.80 19.79
CA TYR A 826 -20.73 -13.71 20.30
C TYR A 826 -20.08 -15.09 20.47
N GLU A 827 -18.78 -15.16 20.18
CA GLU A 827 -17.92 -16.34 20.33
C GLU A 827 -16.79 -16.02 21.33
N ASN A 828 -16.07 -17.03 21.82
CA ASN A 828 -15.00 -16.84 22.82
C ASN A 828 -15.51 -16.17 24.12
N LEU A 829 -16.58 -16.73 24.70
CA LEU A 829 -17.20 -16.20 25.91
C LEU A 829 -16.35 -16.50 27.17
N TYR A 830 -16.33 -15.56 28.10
CA TYR A 830 -15.47 -15.58 29.28
C TYR A 830 -16.24 -15.39 30.60
N PHE A 831 -15.90 -16.20 31.62
CA PHE A 831 -16.66 -16.33 32.87
C PHE A 831 -15.80 -16.24 34.15
N GLY A 832 -14.56 -15.73 34.05
CA GLY A 832 -13.67 -15.51 35.20
C GLY A 832 -12.54 -16.54 35.37
N ASP A 833 -12.47 -17.55 34.51
CA ASP A 833 -11.42 -18.58 34.54
C ASP A 833 -10.04 -17.99 34.11
N PRO A 834 -8.91 -18.41 34.74
CA PRO A 834 -7.60 -17.86 34.43
C PRO A 834 -7.12 -18.22 33.01
N PHE A 835 -6.41 -17.29 32.37
CA PHE A 835 -5.85 -17.47 31.03
C PHE A 835 -4.40 -16.96 30.93
N GLN A 836 -3.69 -17.46 29.92
CA GLN A 836 -2.25 -17.21 29.72
C GLN A 836 -2.03 -16.28 28.52
N VAL A 837 -1.43 -15.11 28.76
CA VAL A 837 -0.99 -14.17 27.73
C VAL A 837 0.43 -14.53 27.29
N ARG A 838 0.65 -14.52 25.97
CA ARG A 838 1.97 -14.71 25.35
C ARG A 838 2.46 -13.39 24.76
N GLU A 839 3.75 -13.33 24.44
CA GLU A 839 4.39 -12.16 23.84
C GLU A 839 3.65 -11.69 22.58
N GLY A 840 3.23 -10.42 22.56
CA GLY A 840 2.40 -9.83 21.50
C GLY A 840 0.92 -10.25 21.47
N GLY A 841 0.40 -10.97 22.47
CA GLY A 841 -0.96 -11.50 22.48
C GLY A 841 -2.04 -10.47 22.85
N THR A 842 -2.98 -10.20 21.94
CA THR A 842 -4.18 -9.39 22.20
C THR A 842 -5.28 -10.21 22.89
N VAL A 843 -5.95 -9.62 23.88
CA VAL A 843 -7.00 -10.28 24.66
C VAL A 843 -8.39 -9.97 24.08
N THR A 844 -9.03 -10.97 23.48
CA THR A 844 -10.24 -10.83 22.64
C THR A 844 -11.43 -11.66 23.17
N TYR A 845 -11.59 -11.69 24.49
CA TYR A 845 -12.72 -12.37 25.15
C TYR A 845 -14.01 -11.55 25.06
N ASN A 846 -15.15 -12.22 24.91
CA ASN A 846 -16.45 -11.58 25.01
C ASN A 846 -17.07 -11.87 26.38
N ILE A 847 -17.50 -10.82 27.07
CA ILE A 847 -17.88 -10.89 28.49
C ILE A 847 -19.40 -10.68 28.62
N PRO A 848 -20.18 -11.76 28.79
CA PRO A 848 -21.59 -11.63 29.11
C PRO A 848 -21.78 -11.20 30.58
N LEU A 849 -22.57 -10.15 30.78
CA LEU A 849 -23.05 -9.67 32.07
C LEU A 849 -24.54 -9.99 32.24
N ASP A 850 -24.94 -10.47 33.42
CA ASP A 850 -26.34 -10.73 33.74
C ASP A 850 -27.00 -9.49 34.33
N PRO A 851 -28.08 -8.94 33.73
CA PRO A 851 -28.86 -7.89 34.40
C PRO A 851 -29.51 -8.45 35.67
N VAL A 852 -29.34 -7.71 36.77
CA VAL A 852 -29.89 -7.98 38.11
C VAL A 852 -31.19 -7.18 38.29
N GLU A 853 -31.19 -5.92 37.84
CA GLU A 853 -32.34 -5.00 37.87
C GLU A 853 -32.50 -4.30 36.51
N PHE A 854 -33.57 -3.52 36.34
CA PHE A 854 -33.87 -2.82 35.09
C PHE A 854 -33.24 -1.41 35.07
N ASP A 855 -32.15 -1.25 34.32
CA ASP A 855 -31.46 0.02 34.13
C ASP A 855 -32.22 0.95 33.14
N TRP A 856 -32.86 1.98 33.68
CA TRP A 856 -33.55 3.02 32.91
C TRP A 856 -32.62 3.88 32.06
N ASN A 857 -31.34 4.02 32.42
CA ASN A 857 -30.38 4.89 31.76
C ASN A 857 -29.84 4.22 30.47
N GLU A 858 -29.56 2.92 30.52
CA GLU A 858 -29.37 2.10 29.31
C GLU A 858 -30.64 2.09 28.45
N TYR A 859 -31.82 1.91 29.04
CA TYR A 859 -33.08 1.96 28.28
C TYR A 859 -33.26 3.32 27.56
N ALA A 860 -32.87 4.43 28.19
CA ALA A 860 -32.91 5.77 27.60
C ALA A 860 -31.89 5.96 26.46
N LYS A 861 -30.60 5.59 26.64
CA LYS A 861 -29.59 5.57 25.56
C LYS A 861 -30.07 4.78 24.33
N ASN A 862 -30.82 3.72 24.56
CA ASN A 862 -31.37 2.88 23.50
C ASN A 862 -32.56 3.52 22.76
N GLN A 863 -33.39 4.36 23.40
CA GLN A 863 -34.56 5.00 22.75
C GLN A 863 -34.15 5.89 21.55
N GLU A 864 -33.06 6.66 21.65
CA GLU A 864 -32.57 7.50 20.54
C GLU A 864 -32.03 6.68 19.35
N LYS A 865 -31.41 5.52 19.63
CA LYS A 865 -30.85 4.62 18.59
C LYS A 865 -31.89 3.66 17.99
N VAL A 866 -33.04 3.44 18.65
CA VAL A 866 -34.01 2.36 18.33
C VAL A 866 -34.63 2.41 16.93
N PHE A 867 -34.62 3.57 16.25
CA PHE A 867 -35.16 3.72 14.90
C PHE A 867 -34.15 3.51 13.74
N GLN A 868 -32.86 3.24 14.00
CA GLN A 868 -31.85 3.03 12.95
C GLN A 868 -31.40 1.57 12.77
N VAL A 869 -32.36 0.67 12.53
CA VAL A 869 -32.10 -0.69 11.99
C VAL A 869 -31.87 -0.67 10.46
N TYR A 870 -31.53 0.49 9.91
CA TYR A 870 -30.81 0.64 8.64
C TYR A 870 -29.46 1.25 8.95
N SER A 871 -28.37 0.51 8.75
CA SER A 871 -27.03 1.08 8.89
C SER A 871 -26.84 2.22 7.88
N LYS A 872 -26.06 3.26 8.26
CA LYS A 872 -25.69 4.35 7.32
C LYS A 872 -25.20 3.78 5.99
N ASN A 873 -24.43 2.70 6.05
CA ASN A 873 -23.87 2.00 4.89
C ASN A 873 -24.95 1.37 3.99
N ALA A 874 -26.08 0.89 4.53
CA ALA A 874 -27.20 0.39 3.73
C ALA A 874 -27.91 1.53 2.98
N ASN A 875 -28.16 2.65 3.67
CA ASN A 875 -28.78 3.84 3.05
C ASN A 875 -27.88 4.45 1.97
N ILE A 876 -26.57 4.53 2.21
CA ILE A 876 -25.57 4.99 1.22
C ILE A 876 -25.52 4.04 0.01
N ARG A 877 -25.53 2.71 0.23
CA ARG A 877 -25.56 1.72 -0.87
C ARG A 877 -26.83 1.83 -1.73
N MET A 878 -28.00 1.99 -1.12
CA MET A 878 -29.26 2.22 -1.84
C MET A 878 -29.25 3.55 -2.61
N TRP A 879 -28.67 4.60 -2.04
CA TRP A 879 -28.52 5.91 -2.70
C TRP A 879 -27.60 5.83 -3.92
N ILE A 880 -26.44 5.19 -3.81
CA ILE A 880 -25.52 4.93 -4.94
C ILE A 880 -26.20 4.08 -6.01
N PHE A 881 -26.87 2.98 -5.63
CA PHE A 881 -27.54 2.08 -6.57
C PHE A 881 -28.61 2.81 -7.39
N ASN A 882 -29.43 3.65 -6.74
CA ASN A 882 -30.44 4.45 -7.43
C ASN A 882 -29.82 5.46 -8.41
N ILE A 883 -28.71 6.11 -8.04
CA ILE A 883 -27.99 7.04 -8.93
C ILE A 883 -27.49 6.31 -10.18
N VAL A 884 -26.80 5.17 -10.01
CA VAL A 884 -26.29 4.37 -11.13
C VAL A 884 -27.42 3.87 -12.03
N PHE A 885 -28.55 3.43 -11.45
CA PHE A 885 -29.72 2.96 -12.18
C PHE A 885 -30.34 4.05 -13.09
N TYR A 886 -30.54 5.27 -12.57
CA TYR A 886 -31.09 6.36 -13.38
C TYR A 886 -30.11 6.91 -14.43
N ILE A 887 -28.80 6.90 -14.15
CA ILE A 887 -27.76 7.20 -15.14
C ILE A 887 -27.78 6.15 -16.27
N GLY A 888 -27.85 4.86 -15.93
CA GLY A 888 -27.94 3.77 -16.91
C GLY A 888 -29.16 3.86 -17.83
N LEU A 889 -30.32 4.23 -17.28
CA LEU A 889 -31.52 4.53 -18.08
C LEU A 889 -31.31 5.73 -19.01
N ALA A 890 -30.71 6.82 -18.54
CA ALA A 890 -30.45 8.01 -19.36
C ALA A 890 -29.52 7.68 -20.55
N PHE A 891 -28.46 6.90 -20.32
CA PHE A 891 -27.60 6.41 -21.39
C PHE A 891 -28.34 5.46 -22.35
N SER A 892 -29.16 4.53 -21.85
CA SER A 892 -29.91 3.58 -22.71
C SER A 892 -30.96 4.26 -23.60
N VAL A 893 -31.55 5.37 -23.12
CA VAL A 893 -32.45 6.21 -23.95
C VAL A 893 -31.65 7.02 -24.98
N LEU A 894 -30.44 7.47 -24.63
CA LEU A 894 -29.55 8.18 -25.55
C LEU A 894 -29.01 7.25 -26.66
N THR A 895 -28.61 6.01 -26.36
CA THR A 895 -28.20 5.03 -27.39
C THR A 895 -29.37 4.68 -28.31
N LEU A 896 -30.57 4.44 -27.77
CA LEU A 896 -31.78 4.22 -28.57
C LEU A 896 -32.11 5.40 -29.51
N PHE A 897 -31.77 6.63 -29.14
CA PHE A 897 -31.99 7.81 -29.98
C PHE A 897 -30.90 8.03 -31.04
N LEU A 898 -29.63 7.73 -30.72
CA LEU A 898 -28.49 7.89 -31.62
C LEU A 898 -28.34 6.72 -32.61
N SER A 899 -28.69 5.51 -32.19
CA SER A 899 -28.56 4.26 -32.95
C SER A 899 -29.75 3.33 -32.63
N PRO A 900 -30.93 3.54 -33.25
CA PRO A 900 -32.15 2.83 -32.86
C PRO A 900 -32.09 1.33 -33.23
N SER A 901 -31.78 0.49 -32.25
CA SER A 901 -31.83 -0.97 -32.37
C SER A 901 -32.99 -1.59 -31.57
N LEU A 902 -33.42 -2.78 -31.98
CA LEU A 902 -34.43 -3.55 -31.26
C LEU A 902 -33.92 -4.04 -29.88
N LEU A 903 -32.61 -4.16 -29.70
CA LEU A 903 -31.99 -4.49 -28.42
C LEU A 903 -32.04 -3.31 -27.44
N ASP A 904 -31.69 -2.10 -27.89
CA ASP A 904 -31.78 -0.88 -27.08
C ASP A 904 -33.24 -0.60 -26.65
N ALA A 905 -34.19 -0.79 -27.58
CA ALA A 905 -35.62 -0.65 -27.28
C ALA A 905 -36.08 -1.63 -26.18
N LEU A 906 -35.58 -2.87 -26.22
CA LEU A 906 -35.86 -3.90 -25.22
C LEU A 906 -35.18 -3.61 -23.87
N VAL A 907 -33.95 -3.07 -23.87
CA VAL A 907 -33.25 -2.61 -22.65
C VAL A 907 -34.02 -1.48 -21.97
N VAL A 908 -34.43 -0.45 -22.73
CA VAL A 908 -35.25 0.66 -22.20
C VAL A 908 -36.60 0.14 -21.65
N ALA A 909 -37.24 -0.79 -22.35
CA ALA A 909 -38.47 -1.44 -21.86
C ALA A 909 -38.26 -2.22 -20.54
N ILE A 910 -37.11 -2.88 -20.35
CA ILE A 910 -36.75 -3.55 -19.09
C ILE A 910 -36.58 -2.53 -17.95
N TYR A 911 -35.87 -1.42 -18.17
CA TYR A 911 -35.75 -0.35 -17.15
C TYR A 911 -37.13 0.20 -16.74
N LEU A 912 -38.00 0.48 -17.71
CA LEU A 912 -39.37 0.95 -17.45
C LEU A 912 -40.22 -0.11 -16.71
N GLY A 913 -40.04 -1.40 -17.04
CA GLY A 913 -40.66 -2.51 -16.32
C GLY A 913 -40.20 -2.62 -14.86
N ILE A 914 -38.91 -2.41 -14.59
CA ILE A 914 -38.35 -2.38 -13.24
C ILE A 914 -38.87 -1.18 -12.45
N ILE A 915 -38.96 0.01 -13.06
CA ILE A 915 -39.57 1.20 -12.44
C ILE A 915 -41.05 0.93 -12.11
N GLY A 916 -41.80 0.35 -13.04
CA GLY A 916 -43.18 -0.09 -12.80
C GLY A 916 -43.27 -1.05 -11.62
N PHE A 917 -42.43 -2.08 -11.57
CA PHE A 917 -42.38 -3.02 -10.45
C PHE A 917 -42.08 -2.32 -9.11
N GLN A 918 -41.07 -1.45 -9.06
CA GLN A 918 -40.72 -0.69 -7.85
C GLN A 918 -41.84 0.22 -7.36
N VAL A 919 -42.57 0.87 -8.27
CA VAL A 919 -43.71 1.75 -7.95
C VAL A 919 -44.94 0.97 -7.47
N PHE A 920 -45.24 -0.19 -8.07
CA PHE A 920 -46.48 -0.93 -7.79
C PHE A 920 -46.35 -2.07 -6.76
N TRP A 921 -45.17 -2.62 -6.51
CA TRP A 921 -44.95 -3.73 -5.54
C TRP A 921 -44.36 -3.32 -4.19
N GLY A 922 -44.45 -2.04 -3.81
CA GLY A 922 -44.03 -1.54 -2.49
C GLY A 922 -44.85 -2.10 -1.32
N VAL A 923 -44.51 -3.30 -0.84
CA VAL A 923 -45.20 -3.98 0.28
C VAL A 923 -44.94 -3.24 1.59
N THR A 924 -45.83 -2.31 1.93
CA THR A 924 -45.85 -1.67 3.25
C THR A 924 -46.48 -2.63 4.28
N HIS A 925 -45.75 -2.95 5.34
CA HIS A 925 -46.31 -3.68 6.47
C HIS A 925 -47.24 -2.76 7.26
N LYS A 926 -48.52 -3.13 7.38
CA LYS A 926 -49.49 -2.39 8.20
C LYS A 926 -49.05 -2.45 9.66
N VAL A 927 -48.80 -1.28 10.26
CA VAL A 927 -48.46 -1.14 11.68
C VAL A 927 -49.74 -1.17 12.51
N THR A 928 -49.74 -1.95 13.60
CA THR A 928 -50.90 -2.15 14.48
C THR A 928 -51.03 -1.00 15.48
N ARG A 929 -52.24 -0.67 15.90
CA ARG A 929 -52.54 0.37 16.90
C ARG A 929 -53.27 -0.17 18.13
N VAL A 930 -53.04 0.46 19.27
CA VAL A 930 -53.89 0.39 20.47
C VAL A 930 -54.69 1.70 20.55
N ILE A 931 -56.01 1.59 20.63
CA ILE A 931 -56.95 2.72 20.61
C ILE A 931 -58.01 2.49 21.69
N ASN A 932 -58.24 3.50 22.53
CA ASN A 932 -59.29 3.49 23.53
C ASN A 932 -60.66 3.64 22.84
N LYS A 933 -61.53 2.66 23.02
CA LYS A 933 -62.79 2.47 22.28
C LYS A 933 -63.88 3.48 22.64
N LEU A 934 -63.82 4.06 23.84
CA LEU A 934 -64.77 5.07 24.32
C LEU A 934 -64.44 6.48 23.81
N THR A 935 -63.15 6.79 23.62
CA THR A 935 -62.70 8.13 23.21
C THR A 935 -62.22 8.21 21.76
N GLY A 936 -61.92 7.08 21.12
CA GLY A 936 -61.30 7.01 19.79
C GLY A 936 -59.83 7.44 19.76
N ASN A 937 -59.25 7.81 20.91
CA ASN A 937 -57.87 8.26 21.01
C ASN A 937 -56.89 7.08 21.07
N PRO A 938 -55.68 7.22 20.49
CA PRO A 938 -54.63 6.22 20.67
C PRO A 938 -54.18 6.15 22.14
N MET A 939 -53.74 4.97 22.59
CA MET A 939 -53.18 4.79 23.93
C MET A 939 -51.64 4.89 23.86
N PRO A 940 -51.04 6.03 24.23
CA PRO A 940 -49.60 6.23 24.11
C PRO A 940 -48.84 5.39 25.15
N PHE A 941 -47.68 4.85 24.77
CA PHE A 941 -46.78 4.13 25.69
C PHE A 941 -47.39 2.90 26.39
N ALA A 942 -48.51 2.36 25.92
CA ALA A 942 -49.06 1.10 26.40
C ALA A 942 -48.04 -0.05 26.20
N LEU A 943 -47.96 -0.97 27.17
CA LEU A 943 -47.05 -2.12 27.15
C LEU A 943 -47.78 -3.37 26.65
N ILE A 944 -47.35 -3.91 25.51
CA ILE A 944 -47.90 -5.11 24.89
C ILE A 944 -46.99 -6.30 25.21
N LYS A 945 -47.57 -7.36 25.80
CA LYS A 945 -46.92 -8.64 26.12
C LYS A 945 -47.54 -9.74 25.27
N VAL A 946 -46.72 -10.62 24.69
CA VAL A 946 -47.16 -11.77 23.89
C VAL A 946 -46.73 -13.05 24.59
N TRP A 947 -47.65 -14.00 24.75
CA TRP A 947 -47.52 -15.15 25.63
C TRP A 947 -47.77 -16.48 24.90
N LEU A 948 -47.10 -17.55 25.34
CA LEU A 948 -47.36 -18.92 24.87
C LEU A 948 -48.49 -19.58 25.69
N PRO A 949 -49.60 -20.03 25.06
CA PRO A 949 -50.65 -20.76 25.75
C PRO A 949 -50.13 -22.05 26.39
N GLY A 950 -50.57 -22.31 27.62
CA GLY A 950 -50.19 -23.50 28.40
C GLY A 950 -48.81 -23.47 29.06
N LEU A 951 -47.98 -22.45 28.81
CA LEU A 951 -46.65 -22.28 29.42
C LEU A 951 -46.51 -21.01 30.28
N ASP A 952 -47.42 -20.04 30.12
CA ASP A 952 -47.42 -18.74 30.82
C ASP A 952 -46.08 -17.99 30.72
N THR A 953 -45.35 -18.20 29.63
CA THR A 953 -44.08 -17.55 29.32
C THR A 953 -44.27 -16.41 28.32
N VAL A 954 -43.75 -15.22 28.65
CA VAL A 954 -43.73 -14.07 27.74
C VAL A 954 -42.69 -14.28 26.64
N VAL A 955 -43.16 -14.44 25.40
CA VAL A 955 -42.36 -14.57 24.17
C VAL A 955 -41.76 -13.24 23.75
N LYS A 956 -42.54 -12.15 23.88
CA LYS A 956 -42.12 -10.81 23.48
C LYS A 956 -42.82 -9.73 24.31
N LYS A 957 -42.10 -8.65 24.57
CA LYS A 957 -42.65 -7.38 25.07
C LYS A 957 -42.34 -6.28 24.07
N THR A 958 -43.25 -5.33 23.87
CA THR A 958 -43.06 -4.12 23.07
C THR A 958 -43.91 -2.98 23.62
N VAL A 959 -43.54 -1.73 23.37
CA VAL A 959 -44.24 -0.54 23.87
C VAL A 959 -44.77 0.26 22.69
N ALA A 960 -45.99 0.79 22.81
CA ALA A 960 -46.60 1.62 21.79
C ALA A 960 -45.98 3.02 21.71
N ASP A 961 -45.92 3.61 20.51
CA ASP A 961 -45.47 5.00 20.33
C ASP A 961 -46.48 6.01 20.91
N ALA A 962 -46.13 7.30 20.90
CA ALA A 962 -47.03 8.39 21.35
C ALA A 962 -48.32 8.53 20.51
N SER A 963 -48.48 7.76 19.44
CA SER A 963 -49.68 7.65 18.60
C SER A 963 -50.33 6.26 18.70
N GLY A 964 -50.00 5.48 19.74
CA GLY A 964 -50.55 4.16 20.03
C GLY A 964 -50.11 3.06 19.08
N LYS A 965 -49.13 3.29 18.19
CA LYS A 965 -48.67 2.30 17.21
C LYS A 965 -47.61 1.38 17.78
N PHE A 966 -47.66 0.11 17.40
CA PHE A 966 -46.59 -0.85 17.68
C PHE A 966 -46.47 -1.87 16.55
N TYR A 967 -45.35 -2.58 16.53
CA TYR A 967 -45.08 -3.70 15.65
C TYR A 967 -44.28 -4.75 16.42
N PHE A 968 -44.54 -6.02 16.14
CA PHE A 968 -43.67 -7.12 16.51
C PHE A 968 -43.64 -8.18 15.43
N LEU A 969 -42.51 -8.88 15.35
CA LEU A 969 -42.31 -10.08 14.55
C LEU A 969 -41.86 -11.19 15.51
N ILE A 970 -42.57 -12.32 15.48
CA ILE A 970 -42.28 -13.55 16.23
C ILE A 970 -42.37 -14.75 15.29
N SER A 971 -42.04 -15.94 15.77
CA SER A 971 -42.22 -17.16 14.96
C SER A 971 -43.70 -17.42 14.66
N PRO A 972 -44.07 -18.01 13.51
CA PRO A 972 -45.44 -18.44 13.26
C PRO A 972 -45.92 -19.46 14.31
N GLY A 973 -47.07 -19.20 14.92
CA GLY A 973 -47.60 -20.00 16.03
C GLY A 973 -48.90 -19.42 16.60
N THR A 974 -49.39 -20.02 17.69
CA THR A 974 -50.58 -19.54 18.43
C THR A 974 -50.14 -18.88 19.72
N TYR A 975 -50.67 -17.68 20.00
CA TYR A 975 -50.27 -16.84 21.13
C TYR A 975 -51.48 -16.05 21.67
N TYR A 976 -51.51 -15.76 22.96
CA TYR A 976 -52.37 -14.70 23.51
C TYR A 976 -51.54 -13.44 23.79
N ILE A 977 -52.22 -12.30 23.88
CA ILE A 977 -51.61 -10.98 24.00
C ILE A 977 -52.27 -10.28 25.18
N THR A 978 -51.47 -9.64 26.02
CA THR A 978 -51.97 -8.70 27.02
C THR A 978 -51.44 -7.29 26.78
N ILE A 979 -52.27 -6.29 27.08
CA ILE A 979 -51.96 -4.88 26.87
C ILE A 979 -52.21 -4.15 28.17
N GLU A 980 -51.20 -3.39 28.62
CA GLU A 980 -51.22 -2.64 29.87
C GLU A 980 -51.13 -1.14 29.59
N GLU A 981 -52.04 -0.36 30.17
CA GLU A 981 -52.02 1.09 30.11
C GLU A 981 -51.00 1.65 31.10
N LYS A 982 -50.27 2.71 30.68
CA LYS A 982 -49.32 3.39 31.55
C LYS A 982 -50.04 4.47 32.37
N LEU A 983 -50.01 4.34 33.68
CA LEU A 983 -50.61 5.30 34.61
C LEU A 983 -49.71 6.54 34.83
N PRO A 984 -50.26 7.67 35.32
CA PRO A 984 -49.48 8.91 35.52
C PRO A 984 -48.36 8.82 36.55
N ASP A 985 -48.42 7.84 37.46
CA ASP A 985 -47.36 7.51 38.43
C ASP A 985 -46.21 6.70 37.81
N GLY A 986 -46.33 6.30 36.54
CA GLY A 986 -45.35 5.49 35.82
C GLY A 986 -45.57 3.98 35.90
N SER A 987 -46.55 3.51 36.68
CA SER A 987 -46.94 2.10 36.76
C SER A 987 -47.74 1.65 35.54
N TYR A 988 -48.00 0.33 35.44
CA TYR A 988 -48.75 -0.28 34.36
C TYR A 988 -49.91 -1.13 34.89
N HIS A 989 -51.07 -1.05 34.24
CA HIS A 989 -52.29 -1.78 34.61
C HIS A 989 -52.84 -2.53 33.39
N GLU A 990 -53.10 -3.84 33.49
CA GLU A 990 -53.65 -4.62 32.37
C GLU A 990 -55.07 -4.17 32.01
N VAL A 991 -55.28 -3.81 30.74
CA VAL A 991 -56.55 -3.28 30.21
C VAL A 991 -57.14 -4.16 29.11
N LEU A 992 -56.36 -5.03 28.49
CA LEU A 992 -56.85 -6.08 27.58
C LEU A 992 -56.08 -7.39 27.77
N HIS A 993 -56.82 -8.48 27.79
CA HIS A 993 -56.32 -9.86 27.70
C HIS A 993 -57.01 -10.53 26.50
N THR A 994 -56.28 -10.90 25.46
CA THR A 994 -56.88 -11.57 24.29
C THR A 994 -57.09 -13.07 24.55
N LYS A 995 -57.96 -13.69 23.76
CA LYS A 995 -57.92 -15.15 23.58
C LYS A 995 -56.73 -15.54 22.71
N ASP A 996 -56.43 -16.84 22.70
CA ASP A 996 -55.45 -17.46 21.79
C ASP A 996 -55.74 -17.09 20.33
N MET A 997 -54.73 -16.53 19.67
CA MET A 997 -54.77 -16.10 18.28
C MET A 997 -53.68 -16.80 17.47
N ALA A 998 -54.06 -17.43 16.37
CA ALA A 998 -53.11 -17.99 15.41
C ALA A 998 -52.47 -16.87 14.59
N LEU A 999 -51.14 -16.74 14.65
CA LEU A 999 -50.34 -15.77 13.90
C LEU A 999 -49.48 -16.49 12.84
N PRO A 1000 -50.06 -16.98 11.73
CA PRO A 1000 -49.36 -17.82 10.75
C PRO A 1000 -48.29 -17.09 9.93
N LYS A 1001 -48.11 -15.77 10.13
CA LYS A 1001 -47.00 -14.98 9.60
C LYS A 1001 -46.22 -14.23 10.69
N GLY A 1002 -46.39 -14.59 11.96
CA GLY A 1002 -45.63 -14.02 13.08
C GLY A 1002 -45.94 -12.56 13.43
N VAL A 1003 -47.01 -11.98 12.87
CA VAL A 1003 -47.34 -10.54 12.97
C VAL A 1003 -48.86 -10.35 13.09
N VAL A 1004 -49.29 -9.51 14.02
CA VAL A 1004 -50.69 -9.04 14.14
C VAL A 1004 -51.01 -8.03 13.04
N LYS A 1005 -52.25 -8.03 12.52
CA LYS A 1005 -52.71 -7.16 11.42
C LYS A 1005 -53.89 -6.24 11.78
N GLU A 1006 -54.53 -6.51 12.90
CA GLU A 1006 -55.78 -5.89 13.35
C GLU A 1006 -55.50 -4.99 14.54
N ASP A 1007 -56.19 -3.84 14.59
CA ASP A 1007 -55.96 -2.81 15.60
C ASP A 1007 -56.77 -3.13 16.86
N PHE A 1008 -56.13 -3.00 18.04
CA PHE A 1008 -56.76 -3.30 19.32
C PHE A 1008 -57.60 -2.12 19.80
N LEU A 1009 -58.92 -2.32 19.79
CA LEU A 1009 -59.93 -1.41 20.34
C LEU A 1009 -60.31 -1.86 21.75
N ILE A 1010 -59.85 -1.11 22.75
CA ILE A 1010 -60.03 -1.38 24.19
C ILE A 1010 -61.19 -0.54 24.72
#